data_AF-A0A7C4U892-F1
#
_entry.id   AF-A0A7C4U892-F1
#
_cell.length_a   1.000
_cell.length_b   1.000
_cell.length_c   1.000
_cell.angle_alpha   90.00
_cell.angle_beta   90.00
_cell.angle_gamma   90.00
#
_symmetry.space_group_name_H-M   'P 1'
#
loop_
_entity.id
_entity.type
_entity.pdbx_description
1 polymer ?
#
loop_
_entity_poly.entity_id
_entity_poly.type
_entity_poly.pdbx_seq_one_letter_code
_entity_poly.pdbx_strand_id
1 'polypeptide(L)'
;MRKPNTWLAMVCSIFFSLPLWAQPTFPENGVADPRHGHYAFTNATIVKDAGTTLTNATLVIKDGKIVAVGSNLKVPAGAVEVDCKGKFLYPSFIDIYADYGTPAAQRTTGGGFGGFTPGQQAQLSTNTKGAYGWNQAIKSDVDAYKVFAVDDAKAKPLRDAGFGTVLAHVKDGIARGTGTVVTLANEKENLVMLKERASAHYSFSKGTSTQSYPGSMMGMIALLRQTYLDAQWYKQRPAAEGINLSLQTWNDNQGLPQIFEANDKWNNLRADRIGDEFGVQYIIKGGQNEYQRIKEMKSTNATFILPLNFPQAQDVEDPNEARFVALSDMKHWELAPTNVAAFEKAGIPFCLTTADLRDVKSFWSSLRKAMEYGLSETKAMEALTKTPATVLGVYDKVGSLDAGKLANFVITNGPIFGEKTSILFNYVQGIKYTVKEENLIPGTYNLAINTPAGTESYTLDVKSNSSATMFAKDTLNAKFTQDGKMIKLNYAPMTRRMRPQGATDGGQRPPAGTGGFSRGGSIDQTLPANAARLSGVNNGKEWNGTGIDSLGNSLTWTATLVKETEIKSDSARKKDMPAVGKVVFPFVPFGWEDGQQPKQENILIKNATVWTNEKEGVLQNADVLIKNGKIAAVGKNLSDATARVIDGTGKHVTPGIIDEHSHIAAASINEGGQSVTSEVRITDNLNPDDVNIYRQLSGGVTTSHILHGSANVIGGQTQLIKLRWGANDDDLKFKGWPGQIKFALGENVKRSSSSISNASNNNRYPDTRMGVEQVLIDAFTRAKDYQKAWKEYNDAKDKLIKEKKSTASLVAPRRDLELDALVEILEKKRFITCHSYVQSEINGAMKVAEQMGYTVNTFTHILEGYKVADKMKKHGSFASTFSDWWAYKMEVEDAIPYNAAIMQKVGLTVAINSDDAEMARRLNQEAAKIVKYGGVTEEEALKMVTLNPAIMLHVEDKVGSLKVGKDGDVVLWSDHPLSIYAKSLYTIVDGTVYFDRQKDEVMQKQVDDERLRLVRKMNGEKRSGAPVIPAQPTYQIMHTCSDHGHSHGLLVIDSDDINND
;
A
#
# COMPACT_ATOMS: atom_id res chain seq x y z
N MET A 1 -51.86 67.10 23.85
CA MET A 1 -51.27 67.69 22.62
C MET A 1 -49.76 67.47 22.62
N ARG A 2 -49.22 66.97 21.50
CA ARG A 2 -47.82 66.98 21.01
C ARG A 2 -46.72 66.17 21.74
N LYS A 3 -46.28 65.07 21.10
CA LYS A 3 -44.87 64.63 21.00
C LYS A 3 -44.04 65.70 20.27
N PRO A 4 -42.72 65.88 20.52
CA PRO A 4 -41.61 65.07 19.94
C PRO A 4 -40.38 64.96 20.91
N ASN A 5 -39.21 64.32 20.69
CA ASN A 5 -38.57 63.62 19.58
C ASN A 5 -37.46 62.71 20.16
N THR A 6 -37.45 61.43 19.81
CA THR A 6 -36.31 60.51 19.97
C THR A 6 -35.34 60.75 18.81
N TRP A 7 -34.34 61.62 18.99
CA TRP A 7 -33.37 61.97 17.93
C TRP A 7 -31.93 62.13 18.45
N LEU A 8 -31.55 61.41 19.51
CA LEU A 8 -30.17 61.46 20.04
C LEU A 8 -29.44 60.12 20.12
N ALA A 9 -30.10 59.00 19.80
CA ALA A 9 -29.46 57.67 19.80
C ALA A 9 -29.08 57.15 18.40
N MET A 10 -29.33 57.92 17.32
CA MET A 10 -29.11 57.47 15.94
C MET A 10 -27.97 58.21 15.21
N VAL A 11 -27.26 59.13 15.88
CA VAL A 11 -26.23 59.98 15.25
C VAL A 11 -24.78 59.56 15.58
N CYS A 12 -24.56 58.65 16.54
CA CYS A 12 -23.21 58.16 16.87
C CYS A 12 -22.79 56.87 16.14
N SER A 13 -23.57 56.36 15.18
CA SER A 13 -23.26 55.11 14.47
C SER A 13 -22.95 55.28 12.97
N ILE A 14 -22.81 56.51 12.46
CA ILE A 14 -22.71 56.79 11.00
C ILE A 14 -21.38 57.47 10.58
N PHE A 15 -20.41 57.65 11.47
CA PHE A 15 -19.10 58.17 11.07
C PHE A 15 -17.96 57.23 11.50
N PHE A 16 -17.17 56.83 10.50
CA PHE A 16 -15.97 55.97 10.52
C PHE A 16 -16.17 54.45 10.33
N SER A 17 -16.75 54.05 9.20
CA SER A 17 -16.21 52.93 8.43
C SER A 17 -15.32 53.48 7.31
N LEU A 18 -14.17 54.07 7.67
CA LEU A 18 -13.12 54.29 6.69
C LEU A 18 -12.59 52.90 6.29
N PRO A 19 -12.53 52.57 4.98
CA PRO A 19 -11.76 51.42 4.56
C PRO A 19 -10.30 51.73 4.92
N LEU A 20 -9.76 51.05 5.93
CA LEU A 20 -8.33 51.05 6.20
C LEU A 20 -7.65 50.43 4.97
N TRP A 21 -7.13 51.29 4.09
CA TRP A 21 -6.22 50.85 3.04
C TRP A 21 -4.92 50.48 3.71
N ALA A 22 -4.71 49.18 3.94
CA ALA A 22 -3.42 48.68 4.37
C ALA A 22 -2.40 49.03 3.27
N GLN A 23 -1.39 49.86 3.62
CA GLN A 23 -0.28 50.10 2.72
C GLN A 23 0.47 48.77 2.48
N PRO A 24 0.87 48.46 1.24
CA PRO A 24 1.75 47.33 0.99
C PRO A 24 3.05 47.51 1.80
N THR A 25 3.56 46.42 2.37
CA THR A 25 4.74 46.44 3.26
C THR A 25 6.06 46.60 2.50
N PHE A 26 6.01 46.71 1.18
CA PHE A 26 7.15 46.92 0.30
C PHE A 26 6.85 48.03 -0.72
N PRO A 27 7.83 48.89 -1.06
CA PRO A 27 7.67 49.90 -2.09
C PRO A 27 7.57 49.23 -3.47
N GLU A 28 6.53 49.56 -4.23
CA GLU A 28 6.41 49.15 -5.63
C GLU A 28 7.44 49.92 -6.45
N ASN A 29 8.38 49.20 -7.07
CA ASN A 29 9.43 49.81 -7.87
C ASN A 29 8.90 50.00 -9.31
N GLY A 30 8.07 51.03 -9.51
CA GLY A 30 7.40 51.31 -10.80
C GLY A 30 6.15 52.18 -10.67
N VAL A 31 5.36 52.27 -11.74
CA VAL A 31 4.05 52.93 -11.75
C VAL A 31 3.00 51.94 -11.27
N ALA A 32 2.36 52.20 -10.13
CA ALA A 32 1.24 51.42 -9.63
C ALA A 32 0.05 51.46 -10.61
N ASP A 33 -0.39 50.30 -11.12
CA ASP A 33 -1.62 50.18 -11.93
C ASP A 33 -2.73 49.43 -11.17
N PRO A 34 -3.65 50.14 -10.50
CA PRO A 34 -4.72 49.53 -9.70
C PRO A 34 -5.82 48.84 -10.53
N ARG A 35 -5.70 48.77 -11.86
CA ARG A 35 -6.66 48.07 -12.74
C ARG A 35 -6.33 46.59 -12.95
N HIS A 36 -5.17 46.12 -12.51
CA HIS A 36 -4.79 44.71 -12.62
C HIS A 36 -5.75 43.84 -11.81
N GLY A 37 -6.42 42.87 -12.46
CA GLY A 37 -7.13 41.80 -11.75
C GLY A 37 -8.66 41.85 -11.77
N HIS A 38 -9.32 42.81 -12.43
CA HIS A 38 -10.79 42.87 -12.54
C HIS A 38 -11.29 42.31 -13.89
N TYR A 39 -11.91 41.13 -13.89
CA TYR A 39 -12.40 40.45 -15.09
C TYR A 39 -13.84 39.97 -14.92
N ALA A 40 -14.58 39.93 -16.03
CA ALA A 40 -15.91 39.32 -16.11
C ALA A 40 -15.93 38.27 -17.23
N PHE A 41 -16.07 37.00 -16.88
CA PHE A 41 -16.17 35.88 -17.81
C PHE A 41 -17.64 35.66 -18.15
N THR A 42 -18.12 36.16 -19.29
CA THR A 42 -19.54 36.18 -19.66
C THR A 42 -19.93 34.99 -20.54
N ASN A 43 -21.22 34.67 -20.61
CA ASN A 43 -21.79 33.61 -21.48
C ASN A 43 -21.27 32.17 -21.26
N ALA A 44 -20.65 31.88 -20.11
CA ALA A 44 -20.11 30.56 -19.80
C ALA A 44 -21.16 29.56 -19.31
N THR A 45 -20.88 28.26 -19.45
CA THR A 45 -21.46 27.24 -18.58
C THR A 45 -20.59 27.09 -17.33
N ILE A 46 -21.06 27.57 -16.19
CA ILE A 46 -20.30 27.58 -14.93
C ILE A 46 -20.74 26.40 -14.08
N VAL A 47 -19.86 25.40 -13.93
CA VAL A 47 -20.02 24.33 -12.95
C VAL A 47 -19.43 24.82 -11.65
N LYS A 48 -20.29 25.26 -10.74
CA LYS A 48 -19.88 25.92 -9.50
C LYS A 48 -19.30 24.93 -8.49
N ASP A 49 -19.92 23.76 -8.42
CA ASP A 49 -19.58 22.60 -7.60
C ASP A 49 -20.18 21.34 -8.26
N ALA A 50 -19.99 20.17 -7.66
CA ALA A 50 -20.45 18.89 -8.20
C ALA A 50 -21.97 18.77 -8.39
N GLY A 51 -22.77 19.61 -7.70
CA GLY A 51 -24.24 19.58 -7.78
C GLY A 51 -24.85 20.75 -8.55
N THR A 52 -24.08 21.81 -8.84
CA THR A 52 -24.61 23.09 -9.32
C THR A 52 -23.96 23.51 -10.63
N THR A 53 -24.75 23.52 -11.72
CA THR A 53 -24.34 24.06 -13.03
C THR A 53 -25.24 25.22 -13.43
N LEU A 54 -24.62 26.32 -13.85
CA LEU A 54 -25.30 27.52 -14.37
C LEU A 54 -25.00 27.67 -15.85
N THR A 55 -26.02 27.90 -16.67
CA THR A 55 -25.87 28.16 -18.11
C THR A 55 -25.99 29.65 -18.42
N ASN A 56 -25.32 30.09 -19.48
CA ASN A 56 -25.24 31.50 -19.90
C ASN A 56 -24.90 32.44 -18.74
N ALA A 57 -23.97 32.01 -17.89
CA ALA A 57 -23.64 32.67 -16.64
C ALA A 57 -22.36 33.49 -16.73
N THR A 58 -22.23 34.41 -15.79
CA THR A 58 -21.07 35.28 -15.65
C THR A 58 -20.34 34.98 -14.34
N LEU A 59 -19.01 34.87 -14.41
CA LEU A 59 -18.12 34.86 -13.24
C LEU A 59 -17.36 36.18 -13.21
N VAL A 60 -17.45 36.91 -12.11
CA VAL A 60 -16.69 38.16 -11.92
C VAL A 60 -15.60 37.90 -10.89
N ILE A 61 -14.37 38.23 -11.26
CA ILE A 61 -13.22 38.21 -10.36
C ILE A 61 -12.61 39.59 -10.22
N LYS A 62 -12.11 39.91 -9.03
CA LYS A 62 -11.39 41.14 -8.74
C LYS A 62 -10.27 40.84 -7.75
N ASP A 63 -9.06 41.34 -8.03
CA ASP A 63 -7.88 41.22 -7.16
C ASP A 63 -7.64 39.77 -6.70
N GLY A 64 -7.75 38.82 -7.65
CA GLY A 64 -7.55 37.39 -7.42
C GLY A 64 -8.64 36.66 -6.65
N LYS A 65 -9.80 37.30 -6.39
CA LYS A 65 -10.97 36.71 -5.72
C LYS A 65 -12.20 36.72 -6.60
N ILE A 66 -13.09 35.76 -6.38
CA ILE A 66 -14.43 35.73 -6.98
C ILE A 66 -15.31 36.73 -6.22
N VAL A 67 -15.90 37.69 -6.92
CA VAL A 67 -16.79 38.69 -6.31
C VAL A 67 -18.27 38.42 -6.61
N ALA A 68 -18.58 37.77 -7.73
CA ALA A 68 -19.94 37.39 -8.08
C ALA A 68 -19.98 36.23 -9.09
N VAL A 69 -21.03 35.41 -9.01
CA VAL A 69 -21.32 34.33 -9.98
C VAL A 69 -22.84 34.25 -10.19
N GLY A 70 -23.31 34.17 -11.44
CA GLY A 70 -24.75 34.06 -11.73
C GLY A 70 -25.16 34.26 -13.19
N SER A 71 -26.37 33.82 -13.56
CA SER A 71 -26.90 33.84 -14.93
C SER A 71 -27.31 35.22 -15.47
N ASN A 72 -27.45 36.24 -14.61
CA ASN A 72 -27.94 37.58 -15.00
C ASN A 72 -27.09 38.72 -14.41
N LEU A 73 -25.78 38.51 -14.27
CA LEU A 73 -24.89 39.56 -13.76
C LEU A 73 -24.55 40.57 -14.86
N LYS A 74 -24.59 41.86 -14.53
CA LYS A 74 -24.03 42.90 -15.39
C LYS A 74 -22.51 42.92 -15.23
N VAL A 75 -21.80 43.10 -16.35
CA VAL A 75 -20.35 43.32 -16.33
C VAL A 75 -20.06 44.60 -15.53
N PRO A 76 -19.28 44.54 -14.43
CA PRO A 76 -18.97 45.72 -13.64
C PRO A 76 -18.12 46.73 -14.43
N ALA A 77 -18.29 48.02 -14.13
CA ALA A 77 -17.49 49.07 -14.75
C ALA A 77 -16.00 48.87 -14.45
N GLY A 78 -15.16 48.91 -15.50
CA GLY A 78 -13.71 48.72 -15.41
C GLY A 78 -13.26 47.25 -15.33
N ALA A 79 -14.17 46.27 -15.42
CA ALA A 79 -13.78 44.87 -15.60
C ALA A 79 -13.47 44.59 -17.08
N VAL A 80 -12.43 43.80 -17.35
CA VAL A 80 -12.16 43.28 -18.69
C VAL A 80 -13.13 42.14 -18.96
N GLU A 81 -14.00 42.31 -19.96
CA GLU A 81 -14.92 41.27 -20.39
C GLU A 81 -14.20 40.19 -21.21
N VAL A 82 -14.43 38.94 -20.84
CA VAL A 82 -13.92 37.74 -21.53
C VAL A 82 -15.11 36.89 -21.93
N ASP A 83 -15.48 36.94 -23.21
CA ASP A 83 -16.59 36.11 -23.72
C ASP A 83 -16.20 34.62 -23.69
N CYS A 84 -16.95 33.85 -22.91
CA CYS A 84 -16.77 32.42 -22.70
C CYS A 84 -17.92 31.62 -23.32
N LYS A 85 -18.60 32.17 -24.34
CA LYS A 85 -19.65 31.46 -25.07
C LYS A 85 -19.17 30.09 -25.56
N GLY A 86 -19.92 29.05 -25.21
CA GLY A 86 -19.60 27.65 -25.55
C GLY A 86 -18.44 27.05 -24.73
N LYS A 87 -17.91 27.76 -23.73
CA LYS A 87 -16.88 27.29 -22.81
C LYS A 87 -17.49 26.90 -21.46
N PHE A 88 -16.77 26.06 -20.73
CA PHE A 88 -17.14 25.65 -19.39
C PHE A 88 -16.11 26.13 -18.38
N LEU A 89 -16.59 26.59 -17.22
CA LEU A 89 -15.78 27.01 -16.09
C LEU A 89 -15.98 26.03 -14.92
N TYR A 90 -14.89 25.56 -14.33
CA TYR A 90 -14.88 24.65 -13.16
C TYR A 90 -13.91 25.17 -12.10
N PRO A 91 -14.09 24.89 -10.80
CA PRO A 91 -13.04 25.10 -9.81
C PRO A 91 -11.77 24.35 -10.24
N SER A 92 -10.60 24.98 -10.05
CA SER A 92 -9.35 24.25 -10.24
C SER A 92 -9.24 23.16 -9.17
N PHE A 93 -8.63 22.04 -9.54
CA PHE A 93 -8.49 20.89 -8.66
C PHE A 93 -7.48 21.14 -7.54
N ILE A 94 -7.62 20.34 -6.49
CA ILE A 94 -6.77 20.38 -5.30
C ILE A 94 -6.10 19.02 -5.16
N ASP A 95 -4.78 19.00 -5.21
CA ASP A 95 -4.01 17.80 -4.90
C ASP A 95 -3.72 17.76 -3.40
N ILE A 96 -4.30 16.80 -2.70
CA ILE A 96 -4.14 16.66 -1.25
C ILE A 96 -2.80 16.02 -0.84
N TYR A 97 -1.97 15.57 -1.77
CA TYR A 97 -0.72 14.89 -1.42
C TYR A 97 0.40 15.14 -2.46
N ALA A 98 1.20 16.19 -2.26
CA ALA A 98 2.29 16.56 -3.16
C ALA A 98 3.60 16.84 -2.40
N ASP A 99 4.73 16.67 -3.10
CA ASP A 99 6.06 17.12 -2.69
C ASP A 99 6.48 18.42 -3.42
N TYR A 100 5.52 19.09 -4.07
CA TYR A 100 5.70 20.35 -4.78
C TYR A 100 6.37 21.41 -3.90
N GLY A 101 7.43 22.05 -4.42
CA GLY A 101 8.13 23.13 -3.73
C GLY A 101 8.84 22.72 -2.45
N THR A 102 8.97 21.43 -2.15
CA THR A 102 9.69 20.93 -0.97
C THR A 102 10.98 20.20 -1.35
N PRO A 103 11.98 20.14 -0.44
CA PRO A 103 13.20 19.39 -0.69
C PRO A 103 12.90 17.90 -0.92
N ALA A 104 13.52 17.32 -1.96
CA ALA A 104 13.47 15.88 -2.16
C ALA A 104 14.28 15.17 -1.07
N ALA A 105 13.78 14.03 -0.59
CA ALA A 105 14.55 13.15 0.27
C ALA A 105 15.75 12.61 -0.52
N GLN A 106 16.95 13.14 -0.28
CA GLN A 106 18.17 12.61 -0.87
C GLN A 106 18.54 11.30 -0.16
N ARG A 107 18.18 10.16 -0.77
CA ARG A 107 18.74 8.87 -0.37
C ARG A 107 20.16 8.78 -0.91
N THR A 108 21.13 8.51 -0.03
CA THR A 108 22.40 7.93 -0.48
C THR A 108 22.06 6.60 -1.17
N THR A 109 22.45 6.48 -2.44
CA THR A 109 22.24 5.28 -3.25
C THR A 109 22.66 4.02 -2.49
N GLY A 110 21.72 3.10 -2.20
CA GLY A 110 22.04 1.78 -1.64
C GLY A 110 21.20 1.24 -0.45
N GLY A 111 20.00 1.77 -0.15
CA GLY A 111 19.19 1.32 1.00
C GLY A 111 17.83 0.74 0.64
N GLY A 112 17.77 -0.56 0.33
CA GLY A 112 16.53 -1.34 0.29
C GLY A 112 15.97 -1.63 1.70
N PHE A 113 14.80 -2.27 1.77
CA PHE A 113 14.22 -2.76 3.03
C PHE A 113 15.24 -3.71 3.68
N GLY A 114 15.85 -3.28 4.78
CA GLY A 114 17.00 -3.95 5.41
C GLY A 114 18.16 -3.02 5.76
N GLY A 115 18.30 -1.85 5.11
CA GLY A 115 19.30 -0.85 5.51
C GLY A 115 20.76 -1.29 5.42
N PHE A 116 21.05 -2.37 4.69
CA PHE A 116 22.40 -2.90 4.55
C PHE A 116 23.01 -2.44 3.23
N THR A 117 23.68 -1.30 3.24
CA THR A 117 24.64 -0.97 2.18
C THR A 117 25.94 -1.73 2.47
N PRO A 118 26.43 -2.61 1.58
CA PRO A 118 27.68 -3.32 1.79
C PRO A 118 28.83 -2.33 2.06
N GLY A 119 29.48 -2.44 3.22
CA GLY A 119 30.61 -1.60 3.63
C GLY A 119 30.28 -0.37 4.49
N GLN A 120 29.00 -0.04 4.74
CA GLN A 120 28.63 1.04 5.65
C GLN A 120 28.44 0.50 7.08
N GLN A 121 29.09 1.11 8.09
CA GLN A 121 28.92 0.71 9.49
C GLN A 121 27.50 0.99 9.97
N ALA A 122 26.90 0.03 10.69
CA ALA A 122 25.59 0.18 11.31
C ALA A 122 25.52 1.41 12.25
N GLN A 123 24.53 2.26 12.04
CA GLN A 123 24.29 3.43 12.89
C GLN A 123 23.31 3.07 14.01
N LEU A 124 23.80 2.96 15.24
CA LEU A 124 22.97 2.64 16.40
C LEU A 124 22.36 3.90 17.06
N SER A 125 23.11 5.00 17.08
CA SER A 125 22.72 6.27 17.72
C SER A 125 22.36 7.36 16.71
N THR A 126 21.54 8.34 17.12
CA THR A 126 21.20 9.49 16.26
C THR A 126 22.42 10.35 15.94
N ASN A 127 22.50 10.82 14.69
CA ASN A 127 23.46 11.84 14.26
C ASN A 127 22.86 13.25 14.26
N THR A 128 21.57 13.39 14.57
CA THR A 128 20.89 14.68 14.60
C THR A 128 21.39 15.49 15.79
N LYS A 129 21.98 16.65 15.52
CA LYS A 129 22.52 17.54 16.55
C LYS A 129 21.41 18.42 17.12
N GLY A 130 21.33 18.55 18.44
CA GLY A 130 20.36 19.38 19.14
C GLY A 130 19.51 18.58 20.13
N ALA A 131 18.53 19.25 20.72
CA ALA A 131 17.60 18.68 21.71
C ALA A 131 16.48 17.86 21.05
N TYR A 132 16.84 16.93 20.17
CA TYR A 132 15.90 16.09 19.41
C TYR A 132 15.80 14.68 19.98
N GLY A 133 14.75 13.95 19.58
CA GLY A 133 14.57 12.56 19.97
C GLY A 133 15.71 11.65 19.50
N TRP A 134 15.82 10.49 20.15
CA TRP A 134 16.89 9.54 19.90
C TRP A 134 16.81 8.83 18.53
N ASN A 135 15.65 8.85 17.87
CA ASN A 135 15.43 8.20 16.57
C ASN A 135 15.17 9.22 15.45
N GLN A 136 16.04 9.22 14.43
CA GLN A 136 16.02 10.15 13.31
C GLN A 136 14.88 9.93 12.32
N ALA A 137 14.18 8.80 12.40
CA ALA A 137 12.97 8.59 11.61
C ALA A 137 11.77 9.40 12.16
N ILE A 138 11.86 9.95 13.38
CA ILE A 138 10.83 10.82 13.97
C ILE A 138 11.20 12.28 13.71
N LYS A 139 10.71 12.82 12.59
CA LYS A 139 10.96 14.20 12.12
C LYS A 139 9.71 15.07 12.29
N SER A 140 9.07 14.98 13.45
CA SER A 140 7.86 15.75 13.80
C SER A 140 8.08 17.26 13.80
N ASP A 141 9.32 17.71 13.88
CA ASP A 141 9.76 19.11 13.89
C ASP A 141 9.92 19.73 12.49
N VAL A 142 9.75 18.96 11.42
CA VAL A 142 9.81 19.48 10.04
C VAL A 142 8.55 20.28 9.72
N ASP A 143 8.71 21.58 9.49
CA ASP A 143 7.63 22.46 9.03
C ASP A 143 7.76 22.69 7.52
N ALA A 144 6.86 22.13 6.70
CA ALA A 144 6.93 22.29 5.24
C ALA A 144 6.92 23.78 4.80
N TYR A 145 6.20 24.65 5.49
CA TYR A 145 6.14 26.08 5.13
C TYR A 145 7.50 26.81 5.26
N LYS A 146 8.41 26.32 6.11
CA LYS A 146 9.75 26.92 6.29
C LYS A 146 10.72 26.56 5.17
N VAL A 147 10.48 25.43 4.51
CA VAL A 147 11.35 24.88 3.46
C VAL A 147 10.69 24.94 2.08
N PHE A 148 9.49 25.52 2.00
CA PHE A 148 8.74 25.66 0.76
C PHE A 148 9.34 26.76 -0.12
N ALA A 149 9.46 26.48 -1.42
CA ALA A 149 9.85 27.42 -2.45
C ALA A 149 8.97 27.25 -3.69
N VAL A 150 8.58 28.36 -4.33
CA VAL A 150 7.79 28.29 -5.56
C VAL A 150 8.67 27.80 -6.71
N ASP A 151 8.18 26.78 -7.41
CA ASP A 151 8.84 26.18 -8.57
C ASP A 151 7.87 26.16 -9.75
N ASP A 152 8.01 27.10 -10.69
CA ASP A 152 7.07 27.20 -11.80
C ASP A 152 7.15 25.99 -12.76
N ALA A 153 8.35 25.40 -12.90
CA ALA A 153 8.57 24.25 -13.77
C ALA A 153 7.83 23.01 -13.26
N LYS A 154 7.81 22.78 -11.94
CA LYS A 154 7.03 21.71 -11.31
C LYS A 154 5.54 22.03 -11.19
N ALA A 155 5.16 23.31 -11.07
CA ALA A 155 3.76 23.71 -11.04
C ALA A 155 3.08 23.57 -12.41
N LYS A 156 3.81 23.78 -13.52
CA LYS A 156 3.24 23.76 -14.86
C LYS A 156 2.51 22.43 -15.20
N PRO A 157 3.08 21.23 -15.04
CA PRO A 157 2.36 19.98 -15.33
C PRO A 157 1.08 19.80 -14.50
N LEU A 158 1.09 20.24 -13.23
CA LEU A 158 -0.08 20.22 -12.36
C LEU A 158 -1.16 21.19 -12.86
N ARG A 159 -0.77 22.42 -13.23
CA ARG A 159 -1.69 23.39 -13.82
C ARG A 159 -2.27 22.91 -15.16
N ASP A 160 -1.45 22.29 -16.00
CA ASP A 160 -1.88 21.70 -17.27
C ASP A 160 -2.89 20.56 -17.05
N ALA A 161 -2.78 19.82 -15.95
CA ALA A 161 -3.74 18.81 -15.53
C ALA A 161 -5.01 19.39 -14.86
N GLY A 162 -5.04 20.70 -14.58
CA GLY A 162 -6.21 21.40 -14.02
C GLY A 162 -6.13 21.68 -12.52
N PHE A 163 -5.01 21.38 -11.86
CA PHE A 163 -4.80 21.69 -10.45
C PHE A 163 -4.44 23.17 -10.27
N GLY A 164 -4.96 23.79 -9.22
CA GLY A 164 -4.64 25.17 -8.84
C GLY A 164 -4.12 25.30 -7.40
N THR A 165 -4.22 24.23 -6.61
CA THR A 165 -3.84 24.21 -5.19
C THR A 165 -3.31 22.83 -4.83
N VAL A 166 -2.32 22.78 -3.95
CA VAL A 166 -1.76 21.53 -3.45
C VAL A 166 -1.51 21.59 -1.94
N LEU A 167 -1.57 20.44 -1.28
CA LEU A 167 -0.94 20.23 0.02
C LEU A 167 0.49 19.73 -0.21
N ALA A 168 1.46 20.60 0.04
CA ALA A 168 2.88 20.31 -0.07
C ALA A 168 3.44 19.82 1.28
N HIS A 169 4.21 18.73 1.27
CA HIS A 169 4.92 18.25 2.45
C HIS A 169 6.21 17.51 2.10
N VAL A 170 7.11 17.42 3.09
CA VAL A 170 8.35 16.64 2.97
C VAL A 170 8.04 15.15 3.14
N LYS A 171 8.50 14.30 2.22
CA LYS A 171 8.29 12.84 2.22
C LYS A 171 9.48 12.11 2.86
N ASP A 172 9.81 12.43 4.11
CA ASP A 172 11.01 11.89 4.77
C ASP A 172 10.75 11.55 6.25
N GLY A 173 10.83 10.26 6.59
CA GLY A 173 10.67 9.74 7.95
C GLY A 173 9.33 9.03 8.22
N ILE A 174 9.27 8.38 9.38
CA ILE A 174 8.07 7.71 9.91
C ILE A 174 7.09 8.77 10.40
N ALA A 175 7.60 9.79 11.10
CA ALA A 175 6.89 11.04 11.35
C ALA A 175 7.55 12.12 10.50
N ARG A 176 6.78 12.86 9.71
CA ARG A 176 7.30 13.74 8.64
C ARG A 176 7.01 15.23 8.89
N GLY A 177 6.54 15.55 10.09
CA GLY A 177 6.18 16.90 10.47
C GLY A 177 4.90 17.39 9.78
N THR A 178 4.83 18.68 9.47
CA THR A 178 3.59 19.32 8.99
C THR A 178 3.60 19.61 7.49
N GLY A 179 2.43 19.51 6.84
CA GLY A 179 2.20 19.97 5.47
C GLY A 179 1.66 21.42 5.41
N THR A 180 1.88 22.09 4.27
CA THR A 180 1.41 23.45 3.98
C THR A 180 0.50 23.47 2.74
N VAL A 181 -0.59 24.23 2.76
CA VAL A 181 -1.47 24.38 1.60
C VAL A 181 -1.06 25.63 0.83
N VAL A 182 -0.77 25.46 -0.46
CA VAL A 182 -0.30 26.52 -1.36
C VAL A 182 -1.05 26.51 -2.68
N THR A 183 -1.18 27.67 -3.32
CA THR A 183 -1.62 27.77 -4.72
C THR A 183 -0.45 27.47 -5.66
N LEU A 184 -0.78 27.12 -6.90
CA LEU A 184 0.21 26.90 -7.96
C LEU A 184 0.52 28.17 -8.75
N ALA A 185 0.30 29.36 -8.18
CA ALA A 185 0.65 30.61 -8.83
C ALA A 185 2.18 30.83 -8.82
N ASN A 186 2.70 31.43 -9.87
CA ASN A 186 4.08 31.86 -9.99
C ASN A 186 4.25 33.25 -9.34
N GLU A 187 4.05 33.29 -8.03
CA GLU A 187 4.16 34.48 -7.19
C GLU A 187 5.12 34.19 -6.04
N LYS A 188 5.44 35.20 -5.22
CA LYS A 188 6.26 34.99 -4.02
C LYS A 188 5.61 34.01 -3.05
N GLU A 189 6.41 33.26 -2.32
CA GLU A 189 5.98 32.19 -1.38
C GLU A 189 4.91 32.68 -0.40
N ASN A 190 5.07 33.90 0.13
CA ASN A 190 4.14 34.49 1.09
C ASN A 190 2.76 34.85 0.49
N LEU A 191 2.64 34.92 -0.84
CA LEU A 191 1.40 35.24 -1.55
C LEU A 191 0.64 34.00 -2.02
N VAL A 192 1.34 32.86 -2.19
CA VAL A 192 0.73 31.60 -2.62
C VAL A 192 0.25 30.74 -1.45
N MET A 193 0.70 31.03 -0.23
CA MET A 193 0.40 30.22 0.95
C MET A 193 -1.02 30.47 1.48
N LEU A 194 -1.81 29.40 1.59
CA LEU A 194 -3.18 29.45 2.10
C LEU A 194 -3.26 29.06 3.58
N LYS A 195 -2.40 28.13 4.01
CA LYS A 195 -2.35 27.61 5.39
C LYS A 195 -0.98 27.01 5.68
N GLU A 196 -0.22 27.63 6.60
CA GLU A 196 1.16 27.25 6.96
C GLU A 196 1.28 25.82 7.51
N ARG A 197 0.38 25.46 8.43
CA ARG A 197 0.28 24.13 9.04
C ARG A 197 -1.11 23.59 8.81
N ALA A 198 -1.24 22.71 7.82
CA ALA A 198 -2.52 22.17 7.38
C ALA A 198 -2.79 20.75 7.85
N SER A 199 -1.73 19.97 8.06
CA SER A 199 -1.80 18.55 8.39
C SER A 199 -0.50 18.08 9.05
N ALA A 200 -0.54 16.96 9.78
CA ALA A 200 0.62 16.20 10.24
C ALA A 200 0.76 14.93 9.39
N HIS A 201 1.99 14.52 9.05
CA HIS A 201 2.24 13.42 8.12
C HIS A 201 3.01 12.26 8.73
N TYR A 202 2.60 11.03 8.41
CA TYR A 202 3.19 9.80 8.91
C TYR A 202 3.35 8.75 7.80
N SER A 203 4.20 7.75 8.02
CA SER A 203 4.35 6.60 7.12
C SER A 203 5.03 5.40 7.77
N PHE A 204 4.96 4.24 7.10
CA PHE A 204 5.82 3.09 7.40
C PHE A 204 7.13 3.12 6.61
N SER A 205 7.81 4.27 6.57
CA SER A 205 9.13 4.41 5.94
C SER A 205 10.06 5.25 6.80
N LYS A 206 11.27 4.75 7.10
CA LYS A 206 12.29 5.51 7.84
C LYS A 206 12.92 6.68 7.07
N GLY A 207 12.51 6.88 5.80
CA GLY A 207 13.00 7.99 4.97
C GLY A 207 14.50 7.90 4.71
N THR A 208 15.22 8.98 5.01
CA THR A 208 16.68 9.09 4.91
C THR A 208 17.43 8.63 6.17
N SER A 209 16.72 8.16 7.21
CA SER A 209 17.36 7.65 8.42
C SER A 209 18.22 6.41 8.11
N THR A 210 19.51 6.51 8.42
CA THR A 210 20.47 5.41 8.32
C THR A 210 20.57 4.59 9.60
N GLN A 211 19.80 4.92 10.65
CA GLN A 211 19.78 4.10 11.87
C GLN A 211 19.32 2.66 11.58
N SER A 212 19.93 1.71 12.28
CA SER A 212 19.62 0.29 12.15
C SER A 212 18.20 -0.04 12.62
N TYR A 213 17.74 0.61 13.69
CA TYR A 213 16.36 0.50 14.17
C TYR A 213 15.52 1.72 13.75
N PRO A 214 14.30 1.53 13.22
CA PRO A 214 13.69 0.23 12.92
C PRO A 214 14.13 -0.31 11.54
N GLY A 215 14.28 -1.63 11.45
CA GLY A 215 14.57 -2.37 10.22
C GLY A 215 13.36 -3.09 9.62
N SER A 216 12.25 -3.19 10.35
CA SER A 216 11.08 -3.99 9.99
C SER A 216 9.76 -3.23 10.10
N MET A 217 8.68 -3.77 9.51
CA MET A 217 7.33 -3.22 9.65
C MET A 217 6.89 -3.14 11.12
N MET A 218 7.09 -4.21 11.89
CA MET A 218 6.75 -4.26 13.30
C MET A 218 7.59 -3.29 14.14
N GLY A 219 8.87 -3.10 13.82
CA GLY A 219 9.71 -2.08 14.45
C GLY A 219 9.22 -0.65 14.19
N MET A 220 8.78 -0.35 12.96
CA MET A 220 8.19 0.96 12.65
C MET A 220 6.89 1.20 13.42
N ILE A 221 6.05 0.18 13.56
CA ILE A 221 4.81 0.24 14.35
C ILE A 221 5.13 0.42 15.83
N ALA A 222 6.08 -0.33 16.37
CA ALA A 222 6.47 -0.22 17.77
C ALA A 222 7.09 1.14 18.10
N LEU A 223 7.96 1.67 17.22
CA LEU A 223 8.51 3.01 17.38
C LEU A 223 7.42 4.08 17.36
N LEU A 224 6.43 3.98 16.48
CA LEU A 224 5.28 4.89 16.47
C LEU A 224 4.48 4.81 17.78
N ARG A 225 4.15 3.61 18.25
CA ARG A 225 3.44 3.41 19.53
C ARG A 225 4.23 3.98 20.70
N GLN A 226 5.52 3.69 20.77
CA GLN A 226 6.40 4.21 21.82
C GLN A 226 6.47 5.74 21.75
N THR A 227 6.55 6.32 20.55
CA THR A 227 6.55 7.78 20.36
C THR A 227 5.27 8.44 20.86
N TYR A 228 4.09 7.82 20.62
CA TYR A 228 2.83 8.31 21.19
C TYR A 228 2.85 8.29 22.72
N LEU A 229 3.29 7.18 23.33
CA LEU A 229 3.39 7.04 24.79
C LEU A 229 4.38 8.06 25.39
N ASP A 230 5.53 8.21 24.75
CA ASP A 230 6.57 9.16 25.14
C ASP A 230 6.07 10.59 25.06
N ALA A 231 5.38 10.95 23.97
CA ALA A 231 4.81 12.27 23.79
C ALA A 231 3.74 12.58 24.86
N GLN A 232 2.87 11.61 25.18
CA GLN A 232 1.88 11.75 26.25
C GLN A 232 2.54 11.97 27.62
N TRP A 233 3.58 11.18 27.95
CA TRP A 233 4.36 11.34 29.17
C TRP A 233 5.09 12.70 29.22
N TYR A 234 5.67 13.12 28.10
CA TYR A 234 6.43 14.37 27.97
C TYR A 234 5.58 15.65 28.15
N LYS A 235 4.24 15.57 28.07
CA LYS A 235 3.36 16.71 28.41
C LYS A 235 3.62 17.26 29.83
N GLN A 236 4.11 16.43 30.75
CA GLN A 236 4.46 16.83 32.11
C GLN A 236 5.87 17.45 32.22
N ARG A 237 6.67 17.44 31.15
CA ARG A 237 8.07 17.89 31.09
C ARG A 237 8.93 17.34 32.24
N PRO A 238 9.03 16.00 32.34
CA PRO A 238 9.79 15.35 33.38
C PRO A 238 11.26 15.78 33.35
N ALA A 239 11.81 16.16 34.50
CA ALA A 239 13.17 16.70 34.59
C ALA A 239 14.25 15.73 34.06
N ALA A 240 14.02 14.42 34.18
CA ALA A 240 14.93 13.38 33.70
C ALA A 240 15.04 13.32 32.16
N GLU A 241 14.02 13.76 31.42
CA GLU A 241 14.04 13.81 29.95
C GLU A 241 14.74 15.08 29.44
N GLY A 242 14.67 16.18 30.19
CA GLY A 242 15.13 17.49 29.73
C GLY A 242 14.24 18.06 28.62
N ILE A 243 14.83 18.83 27.70
CA ILE A 243 14.12 19.37 26.53
C ILE A 243 14.20 18.36 25.38
N ASN A 244 13.04 17.96 24.87
CA ASN A 244 12.89 17.12 23.69
C ASN A 244 11.96 17.81 22.66
N LEU A 245 12.57 18.40 21.62
CA LEU A 245 11.89 19.14 20.57
C LEU A 245 11.03 18.23 19.70
N SER A 246 11.45 16.99 19.44
CA SER A 246 10.67 16.03 18.65
C SER A 246 9.35 15.67 19.34
N LEU A 247 9.38 15.38 20.64
CA LEU A 247 8.16 15.09 21.42
C LEU A 247 7.30 16.35 21.64
N GLN A 248 7.91 17.52 21.74
CA GLN A 248 7.18 18.78 21.82
C GLN A 248 6.39 19.05 20.53
N THR A 249 7.06 19.04 19.38
CA THR A 249 6.40 19.30 18.09
C THR A 249 5.41 18.20 17.72
N TRP A 250 5.67 16.96 18.12
CA TRP A 250 4.68 15.87 18.01
C TRP A 250 3.37 16.23 18.71
N ASN A 251 3.44 16.70 19.95
CA ASN A 251 2.27 17.11 20.73
C ASN A 251 1.58 18.34 20.12
N ASP A 252 2.36 19.33 19.68
CA ASP A 252 1.83 20.55 19.05
C ASP A 252 1.05 20.24 17.76
N ASN A 253 1.46 19.18 17.04
CA ASN A 253 0.85 18.77 15.77
C ASN A 253 -0.42 17.90 15.93
N GLN A 254 -0.73 17.39 17.12
CA GLN A 254 -1.84 16.44 17.31
C GLN A 254 -3.23 17.00 16.97
N GLY A 255 -3.40 18.33 17.01
CA GLY A 255 -4.65 19.00 16.64
C GLY A 255 -4.85 19.17 15.13
N LEU A 256 -3.86 18.83 14.31
CA LEU A 256 -3.94 18.93 12.85
C LEU A 256 -4.58 17.66 12.27
N PRO A 257 -5.25 17.75 11.09
CA PRO A 257 -5.58 16.57 10.28
C PRO A 257 -4.34 15.69 10.09
N GLN A 258 -4.46 14.39 10.39
CA GLN A 258 -3.32 13.48 10.39
C GLN A 258 -3.38 12.59 9.14
N ILE A 259 -2.39 12.70 8.25
CA ILE A 259 -2.31 11.94 7.00
C ILE A 259 -1.27 10.83 7.16
N PHE A 260 -1.68 9.58 6.95
CA PHE A 260 -0.83 8.41 7.02
C PHE A 260 -0.62 7.80 5.63
N GLU A 261 0.62 7.74 5.17
CA GLU A 261 1.00 7.01 3.95
C GLU A 261 1.22 5.53 4.26
N ALA A 262 0.23 4.71 3.89
CA ALA A 262 0.22 3.27 4.15
C ALA A 262 0.54 2.43 2.90
N ASN A 263 0.10 2.89 1.71
CA ASN A 263 0.46 2.33 0.39
C ASN A 263 0.11 0.84 0.15
N ASP A 264 -0.71 0.22 1.01
CA ASP A 264 -1.21 -1.14 0.82
C ASP A 264 -2.43 -1.40 1.72
N LYS A 265 -3.38 -2.23 1.26
CA LYS A 265 -4.60 -2.59 2.01
C LYS A 265 -4.33 -3.06 3.45
N TRP A 266 -3.28 -3.84 3.70
CA TRP A 266 -2.97 -4.33 5.05
C TRP A 266 -2.33 -3.24 5.89
N ASN A 267 -1.49 -2.41 5.28
CA ASN A 267 -0.93 -1.24 5.96
C ASN A 267 -2.00 -0.20 6.30
N ASN A 268 -3.05 -0.07 5.51
CA ASN A 268 -4.18 0.80 5.83
C ASN A 268 -4.82 0.36 7.15
N LEU A 269 -5.08 -0.94 7.32
CA LEU A 269 -5.62 -1.51 8.56
C LEU A 269 -4.65 -1.39 9.74
N ARG A 270 -3.33 -1.51 9.50
CA ARG A 270 -2.31 -1.29 10.53
C ARG A 270 -2.29 0.16 11.01
N ALA A 271 -2.32 1.11 10.08
CA ALA A 271 -2.37 2.54 10.41
C ALA A 271 -3.64 2.88 11.21
N ASP A 272 -4.79 2.36 10.77
CA ASP A 272 -6.08 2.52 11.45
C ASP A 272 -6.04 1.99 12.90
N ARG A 273 -5.56 0.76 13.11
CA ARG A 273 -5.42 0.18 14.46
C ARG A 273 -4.53 1.02 15.38
N ILE A 274 -3.41 1.54 14.88
CA ILE A 274 -2.56 2.45 15.65
C ILE A 274 -3.33 3.73 15.99
N GLY A 275 -4.11 4.25 15.04
CA GLY A 275 -4.99 5.39 15.25
C GLY A 275 -5.98 5.16 16.38
N ASP A 276 -6.71 4.05 16.32
CA ASP A 276 -7.68 3.62 17.33
C ASP A 276 -7.06 3.50 18.74
N GLU A 277 -5.86 2.92 18.84
CA GLU A 277 -5.13 2.78 20.11
C GLU A 277 -4.87 4.12 20.82
N PHE A 278 -4.70 5.21 20.05
CA PHE A 278 -4.38 6.54 20.58
C PHE A 278 -5.49 7.58 20.36
N GLY A 279 -6.65 7.17 19.84
CA GLY A 279 -7.79 8.05 19.58
C GLY A 279 -7.57 9.02 18.41
N VAL A 280 -6.81 8.60 17.39
CA VAL A 280 -6.50 9.40 16.19
C VAL A 280 -7.20 8.79 14.97
N GLN A 281 -8.08 9.55 14.34
CA GLN A 281 -8.63 9.18 13.04
C GLN A 281 -7.70 9.65 11.92
N TYR A 282 -6.93 8.73 11.35
CA TYR A 282 -6.08 9.05 10.21
C TYR A 282 -6.89 9.26 8.91
N ILE A 283 -6.37 10.15 8.08
CA ILE A 283 -6.63 10.19 6.64
C ILE A 283 -5.59 9.29 5.99
N ILE A 284 -6.00 8.26 5.27
CA ILE A 284 -5.09 7.20 4.82
C ILE A 284 -4.81 7.33 3.33
N LYS A 285 -3.54 7.48 2.94
CA LYS A 285 -3.12 7.32 1.54
C LYS A 285 -2.94 5.83 1.22
N GLY A 286 -3.81 5.33 0.34
CA GLY A 286 -3.87 3.93 -0.07
C GLY A 286 -2.88 3.55 -1.17
N GLY A 287 -2.79 2.25 -1.44
CA GLY A 287 -1.92 1.59 -2.43
C GLY A 287 -2.60 1.14 -3.72
N GLN A 288 -3.90 1.44 -3.92
CA GLN A 288 -4.71 1.06 -5.08
C GLN A 288 -5.18 -0.41 -5.13
N ASN A 289 -5.00 -1.15 -4.05
CA ASN A 289 -5.43 -2.54 -3.91
C ASN A 289 -6.53 -2.73 -2.84
N GLU A 290 -7.10 -1.65 -2.35
CA GLU A 290 -8.12 -1.61 -1.30
C GLU A 290 -9.43 -2.30 -1.67
N TYR A 291 -9.81 -2.30 -2.95
CA TYR A 291 -10.98 -3.02 -3.45
C TYR A 291 -10.97 -4.52 -3.07
N GLN A 292 -9.79 -5.09 -2.82
CA GLN A 292 -9.63 -6.48 -2.37
C GLN A 292 -10.15 -6.72 -0.95
N ARG A 293 -10.34 -5.66 -0.15
CA ARG A 293 -10.80 -5.67 1.24
C ARG A 293 -11.70 -4.46 1.54
N ILE A 294 -12.61 -4.14 0.63
CA ILE A 294 -13.42 -2.90 0.70
C ILE A 294 -14.35 -2.85 1.92
N LYS A 295 -14.77 -4.02 2.44
CA LYS A 295 -15.59 -4.11 3.65
C LYS A 295 -14.79 -3.67 4.87
N GLU A 296 -13.53 -4.09 4.95
CA GLU A 296 -12.58 -3.70 5.98
C GLU A 296 -12.15 -2.24 5.84
N MET A 297 -11.97 -1.73 4.62
CA MET A 297 -11.72 -0.29 4.40
C MET A 297 -12.89 0.58 4.85
N LYS A 298 -14.12 0.08 4.77
CA LYS A 298 -15.29 0.79 5.27
C LYS A 298 -15.33 0.82 6.79
N SER A 299 -14.90 -0.26 7.46
CA SER A 299 -14.94 -0.33 8.93
C SER A 299 -13.94 0.60 9.63
N THR A 300 -12.89 1.05 8.93
CA THR A 300 -11.94 2.05 9.47
C THR A 300 -12.57 3.42 9.70
N ASN A 301 -13.69 3.73 9.02
CA ASN A 301 -14.30 5.06 8.96
C ASN A 301 -13.35 6.17 8.47
N ALA A 302 -12.17 5.81 7.93
CA ALA A 302 -11.17 6.76 7.48
C ALA A 302 -11.61 7.45 6.19
N THR A 303 -11.09 8.66 5.99
CA THR A 303 -11.08 9.29 4.66
C THR A 303 -9.82 8.87 3.93
N PHE A 304 -9.96 8.48 2.65
CA PHE A 304 -8.84 7.97 1.87
C PHE A 304 -8.29 8.97 0.85
N ILE A 305 -6.99 8.90 0.59
CA ILE A 305 -6.32 9.57 -0.53
C ILE A 305 -5.93 8.47 -1.52
N LEU A 306 -6.50 8.50 -2.73
CA LEU A 306 -6.35 7.44 -3.71
C LEU A 306 -5.57 7.96 -4.94
N PRO A 307 -4.38 7.40 -5.22
CA PRO A 307 -3.69 7.67 -6.48
C PRO A 307 -4.37 6.91 -7.63
N LEU A 308 -4.11 7.35 -8.86
CA LEU A 308 -4.64 6.76 -10.10
C LEU A 308 -3.53 6.10 -10.95
N ASN A 309 -2.50 5.57 -10.29
CA ASN A 309 -1.36 4.91 -10.92
C ASN A 309 -1.63 3.42 -11.15
N PHE A 310 -2.47 3.09 -12.13
CA PHE A 310 -2.82 1.71 -12.41
C PHE A 310 -1.67 0.93 -13.05
N PRO A 311 -1.45 -0.34 -12.67
CA PRO A 311 -0.51 -1.23 -13.36
C PRO A 311 -0.77 -1.31 -14.87
N GLN A 312 0.31 -1.38 -15.65
CA GLN A 312 0.26 -1.63 -17.09
C GLN A 312 0.13 -3.12 -17.38
N ALA A 313 -0.40 -3.48 -18.55
CA ALA A 313 -0.44 -4.87 -18.99
C ALA A 313 0.98 -5.38 -19.18
N GLN A 314 1.25 -6.59 -18.71
CA GLN A 314 2.51 -7.28 -18.96
C GLN A 314 2.43 -8.03 -20.30
N ASP A 315 3.54 -8.06 -21.02
CA ASP A 315 3.67 -8.80 -22.28
C ASP A 315 3.78 -10.30 -21.99
N VAL A 316 2.67 -11.02 -22.15
CA VAL A 316 2.53 -12.44 -21.85
C VAL A 316 2.26 -13.27 -23.11
N GLU A 317 2.77 -12.82 -24.26
CA GLU A 317 2.65 -13.56 -25.52
C GLU A 317 3.48 -14.85 -25.52
N ASP A 318 4.63 -14.88 -24.82
CA ASP A 318 5.40 -16.10 -24.59
C ASP A 318 4.80 -16.89 -23.39
N PRO A 319 4.31 -18.12 -23.59
CA PRO A 319 3.79 -18.95 -22.51
C PRO A 319 4.80 -19.24 -21.39
N ASN A 320 6.11 -19.24 -21.66
CA ASN A 320 7.13 -19.45 -20.65
C ASN A 320 7.28 -18.23 -19.74
N GLU A 321 7.31 -17.04 -20.31
CA GLU A 321 7.35 -15.78 -19.56
C GLU A 321 6.06 -15.58 -18.75
N ALA A 322 4.91 -15.93 -19.32
CA ALA A 322 3.61 -15.85 -18.66
C ALA A 322 3.51 -16.70 -17.37
N ARG A 323 4.33 -17.75 -17.21
CA ARG A 323 4.37 -18.58 -16.00
C ARG A 323 5.08 -17.88 -14.83
N PHE A 324 5.92 -16.88 -15.10
CA PHE A 324 6.61 -16.11 -14.07
C PHE A 324 5.75 -14.99 -13.49
N VAL A 325 4.70 -14.57 -14.20
CA VAL A 325 3.75 -13.58 -13.70
C VAL A 325 2.70 -14.27 -12.82
N ALA A 326 2.55 -13.83 -11.58
CA ALA A 326 1.53 -14.37 -10.67
C ALA A 326 0.11 -14.05 -11.15
N LEU A 327 -0.83 -14.95 -10.83
CA LEU A 327 -2.24 -14.73 -11.14
C LEU A 327 -2.80 -13.51 -10.41
N SER A 328 -2.32 -13.23 -9.18
CA SER A 328 -2.68 -12.04 -8.41
C SER A 328 -2.36 -10.75 -9.17
N ASP A 329 -1.19 -10.69 -9.83
CA ASP A 329 -0.72 -9.50 -10.54
C ASP A 329 -1.52 -9.29 -11.82
N MET A 330 -1.81 -10.38 -12.54
CA MET A 330 -2.69 -10.33 -13.71
C MET A 330 -4.11 -9.86 -13.35
N LYS A 331 -4.65 -10.35 -12.23
CA LYS A 331 -5.95 -9.91 -11.72
C LYS A 331 -5.90 -8.46 -11.22
N HIS A 332 -4.82 -8.05 -10.58
CA HIS A 332 -4.65 -6.68 -10.11
C HIS A 332 -4.57 -5.70 -11.27
N TRP A 333 -3.89 -6.05 -12.35
CA TRP A 333 -3.91 -5.29 -13.60
C TRP A 333 -5.34 -5.00 -14.10
N GLU A 334 -6.18 -6.04 -14.15
CA GLU A 334 -7.55 -5.92 -14.63
C GLU A 334 -8.43 -5.09 -13.68
N LEU A 335 -8.27 -5.27 -12.36
CA LEU A 335 -9.20 -4.78 -11.35
C LEU A 335 -8.79 -3.47 -10.67
N ALA A 336 -7.51 -3.07 -10.69
CA ALA A 336 -7.06 -1.81 -10.08
C ALA A 336 -7.87 -0.57 -10.51
N PRO A 337 -8.30 -0.42 -11.79
CA PRO A 337 -9.14 0.70 -12.20
C PRO A 337 -10.52 0.77 -11.51
N THR A 338 -11.01 -0.34 -10.96
CA THR A 338 -12.28 -0.38 -10.20
C THR A 338 -12.16 0.20 -8.80
N ASN A 339 -10.93 0.48 -8.30
CA ASN A 339 -10.71 0.79 -6.88
C ASN A 339 -11.56 1.97 -6.41
N VAL A 340 -11.45 3.11 -7.07
CA VAL A 340 -12.19 4.33 -6.68
C VAL A 340 -13.71 4.18 -6.84
N ALA A 341 -14.18 3.39 -7.80
CA ALA A 341 -15.60 3.06 -7.95
C ALA A 341 -16.09 2.16 -6.79
N ALA A 342 -15.24 1.26 -6.30
CA ALA A 342 -15.55 0.45 -5.12
C ALA A 342 -15.69 1.32 -3.86
N PHE A 343 -14.86 2.36 -3.68
CA PHE A 343 -15.01 3.34 -2.60
C PHE A 343 -16.32 4.11 -2.70
N GLU A 344 -16.65 4.62 -3.88
CA GLU A 344 -17.92 5.31 -4.13
C GLU A 344 -19.10 4.42 -3.77
N LYS A 345 -19.13 3.19 -4.29
CA LYS A 345 -20.21 2.22 -4.03
C LYS A 345 -20.32 1.84 -2.55
N ALA A 346 -19.20 1.76 -1.84
CA ALA A 346 -19.17 1.47 -0.41
C ALA A 346 -19.59 2.67 0.47
N GLY A 347 -19.62 3.88 -0.10
CA GLY A 347 -19.89 5.13 0.60
C GLY A 347 -18.71 5.64 1.42
N ILE A 348 -17.48 5.27 1.06
CA ILE A 348 -16.27 5.67 1.77
C ILE A 348 -15.80 7.04 1.22
N PRO A 349 -15.53 8.05 2.06
CA PRO A 349 -15.04 9.34 1.59
C PRO A 349 -13.60 9.22 1.07
N PHE A 350 -13.34 9.81 -0.11
CA PHE A 350 -12.00 9.83 -0.68
C PHE A 350 -11.68 11.11 -1.45
N CYS A 351 -10.38 11.38 -1.56
CA CYS A 351 -9.76 12.38 -2.42
C CYS A 351 -8.94 11.69 -3.50
N LEU A 352 -8.77 12.34 -4.65
CA LEU A 352 -7.87 11.87 -5.71
C LEU A 352 -6.58 12.69 -5.69
N THR A 353 -5.46 12.05 -6.03
CA THR A 353 -4.13 12.69 -6.06
C THR A 353 -3.36 12.29 -7.31
N THR A 354 -2.43 13.16 -7.73
CA THR A 354 -1.43 12.86 -8.77
C THR A 354 -0.23 12.11 -8.24
N ALA A 355 -0.14 11.89 -6.92
CA ALA A 355 0.93 11.11 -6.31
C ALA A 355 1.08 9.72 -6.96
N ASP A 356 2.32 9.24 -6.98
CA ASP A 356 2.73 7.94 -7.53
C ASP A 356 2.56 7.77 -9.04
N LEU A 357 1.95 8.73 -9.75
CA LEU A 357 1.96 8.74 -11.21
C LEU A 357 3.39 8.91 -11.73
N ARG A 358 3.75 8.13 -12.74
CA ARG A 358 5.03 8.29 -13.45
C ARG A 358 5.15 9.66 -14.13
N ASP A 359 4.04 10.19 -14.63
CA ASP A 359 3.92 11.52 -15.24
C ASP A 359 2.52 12.07 -14.94
N VAL A 360 2.43 13.31 -14.46
CA VAL A 360 1.15 14.01 -14.21
C VAL A 360 0.25 14.01 -15.46
N LYS A 361 0.83 13.97 -16.67
CA LYS A 361 0.06 13.90 -17.93
C LYS A 361 -0.84 12.66 -18.04
N SER A 362 -0.51 11.55 -17.36
CA SER A 362 -1.33 10.34 -17.38
C SER A 362 -2.57 10.44 -16.49
N PHE A 363 -2.66 11.45 -15.64
CA PHE A 363 -3.78 11.66 -14.71
C PHE A 363 -5.15 11.59 -15.42
N TRP A 364 -5.31 12.30 -16.53
CA TRP A 364 -6.58 12.33 -17.28
C TRP A 364 -6.93 10.98 -17.91
N SER A 365 -5.95 10.26 -18.46
CA SER A 365 -6.20 8.92 -19.00
C SER A 365 -6.60 7.94 -17.89
N SER A 366 -5.95 8.00 -16.73
CA SER A 366 -6.29 7.14 -15.60
C SER A 366 -7.65 7.50 -14.99
N LEU A 367 -7.96 8.78 -14.83
CA LEU A 367 -9.27 9.21 -14.32
C LEU A 367 -10.41 8.75 -15.24
N ARG A 368 -10.26 8.91 -16.56
CA ARG A 368 -11.22 8.40 -17.53
C ARG A 368 -11.34 6.88 -17.46
N LYS A 369 -10.22 6.16 -17.33
CA LYS A 369 -10.24 4.70 -17.14
C LYS A 369 -11.00 4.32 -15.86
N ALA A 370 -10.82 5.04 -14.76
CA ALA A 370 -11.59 4.80 -13.54
C ALA A 370 -13.11 5.03 -13.73
N MET A 371 -13.48 6.04 -14.53
CA MET A 371 -14.88 6.31 -14.87
C MET A 371 -15.48 5.24 -15.81
N GLU A 372 -14.71 4.76 -16.79
CA GLU A 372 -15.09 3.60 -17.62
C GLU A 372 -15.33 2.34 -16.75
N TYR A 373 -14.68 2.27 -15.59
CA TYR A 373 -14.81 1.19 -14.61
C TYR A 373 -15.75 1.52 -13.44
N GLY A 374 -16.57 2.56 -13.56
CA GLY A 374 -17.74 2.78 -12.69
C GLY A 374 -17.70 4.01 -11.79
N LEU A 375 -16.63 4.82 -11.79
CA LEU A 375 -16.60 6.08 -11.04
C LEU A 375 -17.55 7.12 -11.68
N SER A 376 -18.40 7.76 -10.89
CA SER A 376 -19.27 8.84 -11.38
C SER A 376 -18.54 10.18 -11.57
N GLU A 377 -18.99 10.98 -12.53
CA GLU A 377 -18.49 12.35 -12.75
C GLU A 377 -18.65 13.24 -11.52
N THR A 378 -19.80 13.14 -10.85
CA THR A 378 -20.10 13.88 -9.62
C THR A 378 -19.08 13.55 -8.54
N LYS A 379 -18.83 12.25 -8.30
CA LYS A 379 -17.89 11.84 -7.26
C LYS A 379 -16.44 12.18 -7.60
N ALA A 380 -16.05 12.04 -8.88
CA ALA A 380 -14.75 12.49 -9.36
C ALA A 380 -14.54 13.99 -9.11
N MET A 381 -15.55 14.82 -9.41
CA MET A 381 -15.51 16.27 -9.17
C MET A 381 -15.37 16.57 -7.67
N GLU A 382 -16.16 15.95 -6.80
CA GLU A 382 -16.07 16.14 -5.35
C GLU A 382 -14.69 15.77 -4.80
N ALA A 383 -14.15 14.63 -5.22
CA ALA A 383 -12.87 14.10 -4.76
C ALA A 383 -11.65 14.93 -5.21
N LEU A 384 -11.82 15.78 -6.23
CA LEU A 384 -10.80 16.72 -6.71
C LEU A 384 -10.99 18.16 -6.21
N THR A 385 -12.12 18.49 -5.57
CA THR A 385 -12.46 19.87 -5.20
C THR A 385 -12.93 19.99 -3.76
N LYS A 386 -14.20 19.66 -3.48
CA LYS A 386 -14.85 19.86 -2.18
C LYS A 386 -14.23 19.01 -1.08
N THR A 387 -14.04 17.71 -1.31
CA THR A 387 -13.53 16.80 -0.29
C THR A 387 -12.14 17.22 0.21
N PRO A 388 -11.11 17.38 -0.66
CA PRO A 388 -9.78 17.77 -0.19
C PRO A 388 -9.78 19.15 0.48
N ALA A 389 -10.54 20.12 -0.03
CA ALA A 389 -10.65 21.44 0.60
C ALA A 389 -11.27 21.37 2.02
N THR A 390 -12.28 20.51 2.21
CA THR A 390 -12.96 20.33 3.50
C THR A 390 -12.03 19.66 4.51
N VAL A 391 -11.37 18.57 4.08
CA VAL A 391 -10.41 17.82 4.91
C VAL A 391 -9.27 18.71 5.40
N LEU A 392 -8.77 19.62 4.54
CA LEU A 392 -7.68 20.54 4.88
C LEU A 392 -8.15 21.79 5.63
N GLY A 393 -9.46 22.00 5.77
CA GLY A 393 -10.05 23.18 6.39
C GLY A 393 -9.75 24.47 5.61
N VAL A 394 -9.84 24.41 4.28
CA VAL A 394 -9.62 25.54 3.35
C VAL A 394 -10.78 25.70 2.34
N TYR A 395 -11.92 25.03 2.57
CA TYR A 395 -13.08 25.14 1.70
C TYR A 395 -13.67 26.55 1.68
N ASP A 396 -13.46 27.37 2.70
CA ASP A 396 -13.79 28.80 2.69
C ASP A 396 -12.96 29.61 1.67
N LYS A 397 -11.81 29.08 1.22
CA LYS A 397 -10.90 29.76 0.29
C LYS A 397 -10.92 29.20 -1.13
N VAL A 398 -11.05 27.87 -1.29
CA VAL A 398 -10.95 27.15 -2.58
C VAL A 398 -11.93 25.96 -2.64
N GLY A 399 -12.04 25.30 -3.80
CA GLY A 399 -12.83 24.06 -3.97
C GLY A 399 -14.26 24.26 -4.47
N SER A 400 -14.70 25.49 -4.73
CA SER A 400 -15.92 25.82 -5.49
C SER A 400 -15.82 27.25 -6.06
N LEU A 401 -16.74 27.62 -6.97
CA LEU A 401 -16.81 28.96 -7.55
C LEU A 401 -17.81 29.85 -6.80
N ASP A 402 -17.61 30.02 -5.48
CA ASP A 402 -18.42 30.91 -4.64
C ASP A 402 -17.81 32.30 -4.51
N ALA A 403 -18.67 33.32 -4.34
CA ALA A 403 -18.21 34.66 -4.01
C ALA A 403 -17.43 34.67 -2.67
N GLY A 404 -16.34 35.42 -2.62
CA GLY A 404 -15.40 35.48 -1.49
C GLY A 404 -14.21 34.53 -1.59
N LYS A 405 -14.31 33.45 -2.39
CA LYS A 405 -13.22 32.49 -2.60
C LYS A 405 -12.16 33.03 -3.56
N LEU A 406 -10.98 32.41 -3.56
CA LEU A 406 -9.94 32.70 -4.54
C LEU A 406 -10.41 32.35 -5.96
N ALA A 407 -9.98 33.15 -6.93
CA ALA A 407 -10.22 32.92 -8.35
C ALA A 407 -9.34 31.78 -8.88
N ASN A 408 -9.60 30.55 -8.41
CA ASN A 408 -8.96 29.32 -8.83
C ASN A 408 -9.95 28.50 -9.68
N PHE A 409 -9.85 28.62 -11.00
CA PHE A 409 -10.76 27.94 -11.92
C PHE A 409 -10.11 27.60 -13.26
N VAL A 410 -10.61 26.55 -13.91
CA VAL A 410 -10.20 26.16 -15.27
C VAL A 410 -11.27 26.53 -16.28
N ILE A 411 -10.84 26.88 -17.49
CA ILE A 411 -11.70 27.09 -18.66
C ILE A 411 -11.46 25.95 -19.65
N THR A 412 -12.51 25.24 -20.03
CA THR A 412 -12.46 24.14 -21.00
C THR A 412 -13.36 24.41 -22.21
N ASN A 413 -13.08 23.74 -23.32
CA ASN A 413 -13.88 23.84 -24.54
C ASN A 413 -15.10 22.89 -24.61
N GLY A 414 -15.39 22.20 -23.51
CA GLY A 414 -16.49 21.25 -23.36
C GLY A 414 -16.59 20.75 -21.91
N PRO A 415 -17.49 19.81 -21.60
CA PRO A 415 -17.57 19.18 -20.28
C PRO A 415 -16.24 18.56 -19.87
N ILE A 416 -15.73 18.84 -18.67
CA ILE A 416 -14.32 18.56 -18.31
C ILE A 416 -13.93 17.08 -18.41
N PHE A 417 -14.87 16.17 -18.17
CA PHE A 417 -14.63 14.73 -18.26
C PHE A 417 -14.84 14.14 -19.67
N GLY A 418 -15.27 14.95 -20.64
CA GLY A 418 -15.46 14.53 -22.03
C GLY A 418 -14.15 14.12 -22.70
N GLU A 419 -14.17 13.08 -23.53
CA GLU A 419 -12.98 12.49 -24.16
C GLU A 419 -12.22 13.51 -25.04
N LYS A 420 -12.97 14.33 -25.78
CA LYS A 420 -12.43 15.36 -26.68
C LYS A 420 -12.20 16.73 -26.00
N THR A 421 -12.58 16.87 -24.73
CA THR A 421 -12.42 18.14 -24.02
C THR A 421 -10.94 18.41 -23.73
N SER A 422 -10.54 19.67 -23.89
CA SER A 422 -9.23 20.18 -23.48
C SER A 422 -9.38 21.33 -22.49
N ILE A 423 -8.49 21.39 -21.50
CA ILE A 423 -8.29 22.60 -20.69
C ILE A 423 -7.57 23.62 -21.55
N LEU A 424 -8.15 24.81 -21.64
CA LEU A 424 -7.60 25.94 -22.39
C LEU A 424 -6.75 26.80 -21.48
N PHE A 425 -7.32 27.17 -20.34
CA PHE A 425 -6.71 28.06 -19.35
C PHE A 425 -6.93 27.51 -17.95
N ASN A 426 -5.94 27.69 -17.08
CA ASN A 426 -6.06 27.52 -15.65
C ASN A 426 -5.78 28.87 -15.00
N TYR A 427 -6.77 29.43 -14.32
CA TYR A 427 -6.64 30.64 -13.54
C TYR A 427 -6.32 30.25 -12.11
N VAL A 428 -5.20 30.74 -11.58
CA VAL A 428 -4.80 30.52 -10.18
C VAL A 428 -4.61 31.89 -9.54
N GLN A 429 -5.42 32.19 -8.51
CA GLN A 429 -5.53 33.51 -7.90
C GLN A 429 -5.85 34.61 -8.93
N GLY A 430 -6.63 34.28 -9.95
CA GLY A 430 -6.97 35.19 -11.05
C GLY A 430 -5.85 35.39 -12.09
N ILE A 431 -4.66 34.79 -11.89
CA ILE A 431 -3.56 34.81 -12.84
C ILE A 431 -3.80 33.74 -13.91
N LYS A 432 -3.79 34.14 -15.18
CA LYS A 432 -4.06 33.27 -16.33
C LYS A 432 -2.82 32.45 -16.69
N TYR A 433 -2.94 31.13 -16.64
CA TYR A 433 -1.98 30.19 -17.22
C TYR A 433 -2.57 29.52 -18.47
N THR A 434 -1.89 29.63 -19.60
CA THR A 434 -2.31 28.97 -20.84
C THR A 434 -1.89 27.49 -20.82
N VAL A 435 -2.88 26.60 -20.92
CA VAL A 435 -2.67 25.15 -21.01
C VAL A 435 -2.65 24.71 -22.47
N LYS A 436 -3.64 25.15 -23.25
CA LYS A 436 -3.75 24.87 -24.69
C LYS A 436 -4.28 26.08 -25.44
N GLU A 437 -3.55 26.52 -26.46
CA GLU A 437 -3.98 27.59 -27.34
C GLU A 437 -4.99 27.09 -28.37
N GLU A 438 -6.17 27.72 -28.41
CA GLU A 438 -7.15 27.57 -29.50
C GLU A 438 -6.94 28.69 -30.52
N ASN A 439 -5.81 28.65 -31.24
CA ASN A 439 -5.57 29.61 -32.33
C ASN A 439 -6.07 29.08 -33.69
N LEU A 440 -6.45 27.80 -33.77
CA LEU A 440 -6.95 27.18 -34.99
C LEU A 440 -8.46 27.29 -35.06
N ILE A 441 -8.99 27.84 -36.16
CA ILE A 441 -10.42 27.83 -36.46
C ILE A 441 -10.70 26.62 -37.37
N PRO A 442 -11.37 25.54 -36.91
CA PRO A 442 -11.75 24.44 -37.81
C PRO A 442 -12.68 24.96 -38.90
N GLY A 443 -12.40 24.59 -40.15
CA GLY A 443 -13.08 25.20 -41.27
C GLY A 443 -12.42 24.91 -42.59
N THR A 444 -13.09 25.35 -43.64
CA THR A 444 -12.58 25.31 -45.00
C THR A 444 -11.81 26.59 -45.28
N TYR A 445 -10.55 26.45 -45.67
CA TYR A 445 -9.66 27.54 -46.07
C TYR A 445 -9.39 27.47 -47.57
N ASN A 446 -9.27 28.63 -48.21
CA ASN A 446 -8.72 28.76 -49.54
C ASN A 446 -7.21 28.96 -49.43
N LEU A 447 -6.43 27.97 -49.85
CA LEU A 447 -4.97 27.96 -49.83
C LEU A 447 -4.44 28.39 -51.21
N ALA A 448 -3.87 29.58 -51.29
CA ALA A 448 -3.16 30.08 -52.46
C ALA A 448 -1.64 29.89 -52.27
N ILE A 449 -0.97 29.28 -53.24
CA ILE A 449 0.47 29.04 -53.25
C ILE A 449 1.05 29.76 -54.46
N ASN A 450 1.90 30.76 -54.23
CA ASN A 450 2.59 31.50 -55.27
C ASN A 450 3.91 30.80 -55.62
N THR A 451 4.01 30.32 -56.86
CA THR A 451 5.19 29.70 -57.44
C THR A 451 5.81 30.62 -58.51
N PRO A 452 7.06 30.39 -58.94
CA PRO A 452 7.64 31.12 -60.08
C PRO A 452 6.83 30.97 -61.40
N ALA A 453 6.02 29.93 -61.52
CA ALA A 453 5.18 29.66 -62.70
C ALA A 453 3.75 30.26 -62.60
N GLY A 454 3.38 30.83 -61.45
CA GLY A 454 2.05 31.40 -61.19
C GLY A 454 1.46 31.00 -59.82
N THR A 455 0.28 31.52 -59.50
CA THR A 455 -0.45 31.20 -58.26
C THR A 455 -1.38 30.00 -58.45
N GLU A 456 -1.19 28.97 -57.64
CA GLU A 456 -2.07 27.80 -57.57
C GLU A 456 -3.04 27.95 -56.39
N SER A 457 -4.30 27.54 -56.55
CA SER A 457 -5.32 27.59 -55.49
C SER A 457 -5.85 26.20 -55.13
N TYR A 458 -5.98 25.95 -53.84
CA TYR A 458 -6.38 24.68 -53.25
C TYR A 458 -7.41 24.89 -52.14
N THR A 459 -8.29 23.93 -51.93
CA THR A 459 -9.18 23.94 -50.76
C THR A 459 -8.55 23.12 -49.65
N LEU A 460 -8.38 23.72 -48.47
CA LEU A 460 -7.86 23.06 -47.28
C LEU A 460 -8.97 22.93 -46.24
N ASP A 461 -9.51 21.73 -46.06
CA ASP A 461 -10.50 21.42 -45.01
C ASP A 461 -9.79 21.02 -43.73
N VAL A 462 -9.76 21.92 -42.75
CA VAL A 462 -9.01 21.76 -41.50
C VAL A 462 -9.96 21.33 -40.39
N LYS A 463 -9.67 20.16 -39.81
CA LYS A 463 -10.52 19.54 -38.78
C LYS A 463 -9.94 19.69 -37.38
N SER A 464 -8.62 19.67 -37.24
CA SER A 464 -7.92 19.86 -35.96
C SER A 464 -6.46 20.27 -36.19
N ASN A 465 -5.73 20.59 -35.11
CA ASN A 465 -4.32 21.00 -35.16
C ASN A 465 -3.40 19.96 -35.83
N SER A 466 -3.84 18.72 -36.05
CA SER A 466 -3.05 17.69 -36.72
C SER A 466 -3.79 16.99 -37.86
N SER A 467 -4.94 17.54 -38.30
CA SER A 467 -5.76 16.93 -39.34
C SER A 467 -6.32 18.00 -40.27
N ALA A 468 -5.87 17.96 -41.51
CA ALA A 468 -6.46 18.70 -42.61
C ALA A 468 -6.49 17.81 -43.86
N THR A 469 -7.46 18.03 -44.74
CA THR A 469 -7.55 17.41 -46.05
C THR A 469 -7.44 18.49 -47.12
N MET A 470 -6.57 18.27 -48.10
CA MET A 470 -6.31 19.24 -49.16
C MET A 470 -6.89 18.74 -50.48
N PHE A 471 -7.63 19.60 -51.17
CA PHE A 471 -8.33 19.30 -52.42
C PHE A 471 -7.86 20.22 -53.54
N ALA A 472 -7.57 19.61 -54.69
CA ALA A 472 -7.37 20.28 -55.99
C ALA A 472 -8.48 19.82 -56.95
N LYS A 473 -8.15 19.39 -58.17
CA LYS A 473 -9.06 18.63 -59.04
C LYS A 473 -9.41 17.24 -58.47
N ASP A 474 -8.48 16.64 -57.72
CA ASP A 474 -8.61 15.40 -56.95
C ASP A 474 -8.08 15.62 -55.50
N THR A 475 -8.35 14.70 -54.57
CA THR A 475 -7.82 14.73 -53.19
C THR A 475 -6.30 14.49 -53.17
N LEU A 476 -5.56 15.36 -52.47
CA LEU A 476 -4.10 15.27 -52.34
C LEU A 476 -3.69 14.57 -51.04
N ASN A 477 -2.52 13.93 -51.04
CA ASN A 477 -1.95 13.37 -49.82
C ASN A 477 -1.23 14.47 -49.03
N ALA A 478 -1.90 15.03 -48.02
CA ALA A 478 -1.40 16.12 -47.21
C ALA A 478 -1.14 15.69 -45.76
N LYS A 479 -0.03 16.13 -45.18
CA LYS A 479 0.27 16.08 -43.74
C LYS A 479 0.26 17.50 -43.20
N PHE A 480 -0.60 17.73 -42.22
CA PHE A 480 -0.78 19.04 -41.59
C PHE A 480 -0.50 18.95 -40.10
N THR A 481 0.24 19.93 -39.57
CA THR A 481 0.41 20.14 -38.13
C THR A 481 0.46 21.62 -37.83
N GLN A 482 -0.30 22.04 -36.82
CA GLN A 482 -0.21 23.35 -36.19
C GLN A 482 0.27 23.19 -34.75
N ASP A 483 1.31 23.92 -34.39
CA ASP A 483 1.85 24.01 -33.03
C ASP A 483 1.97 25.49 -32.63
N GLY A 484 1.17 25.91 -31.65
CA GLY A 484 0.95 27.32 -31.33
C GLY A 484 0.48 28.11 -32.55
N LYS A 485 1.26 29.11 -32.96
CA LYS A 485 1.04 29.88 -34.20
C LYS A 485 1.71 29.27 -35.43
N MET A 486 2.59 28.27 -35.30
CA MET A 486 3.31 27.71 -36.43
C MET A 486 2.48 26.67 -37.17
N ILE A 487 2.40 26.80 -38.49
CA ILE A 487 1.75 25.84 -39.39
C ILE A 487 2.82 25.15 -40.22
N LYS A 488 2.70 23.83 -40.36
CA LYS A 488 3.44 23.01 -41.32
C LYS A 488 2.44 22.23 -42.16
N LEU A 489 2.55 22.34 -43.48
CA LEU A 489 1.72 21.63 -44.44
C LEU A 489 2.61 21.04 -45.53
N ASN A 490 2.65 19.72 -45.60
CA ASN A 490 3.40 18.99 -46.63
C ASN A 490 2.40 18.25 -47.50
N TYR A 491 2.51 18.35 -48.84
CA TYR A 491 1.62 17.63 -49.73
C TYR A 491 2.35 17.05 -50.95
N ALA A 492 1.77 15.99 -51.52
CA ALA A 492 2.21 15.36 -52.75
C ALA A 492 1.02 14.81 -53.56
N PRO A 493 1.13 14.63 -54.89
CA PRO A 493 0.09 14.03 -55.71
C PRO A 493 -0.20 12.58 -55.30
N MET A 494 -1.47 12.17 -55.37
CA MET A 494 -1.85 10.78 -55.11
C MET A 494 -1.45 9.90 -56.31
N THR A 495 -0.43 9.05 -56.18
CA THR A 495 -0.15 8.02 -57.20
C THR A 495 -1.24 6.95 -57.10
N ARG A 496 -2.11 6.88 -58.12
CA ARG A 496 -3.12 5.82 -58.25
C ARG A 496 -2.39 4.47 -58.29
N ARG A 497 -2.68 3.55 -57.36
CA ARG A 497 -2.18 2.16 -57.45
C ARG A 497 -2.74 1.54 -58.73
N MET A 498 -1.96 1.48 -59.80
CA MET A 498 -2.24 0.60 -60.93
C MET A 498 -1.97 -0.85 -60.48
N ARG A 499 -3.00 -1.69 -60.54
CA ARG A 499 -2.87 -3.14 -60.39
C ARG A 499 -2.22 -3.66 -61.68
N PRO A 500 -1.08 -4.37 -61.65
CA PRO A 500 -0.52 -4.93 -62.87
C PRO A 500 -1.48 -6.00 -63.42
N GLN A 501 -1.83 -5.88 -64.70
CA GLN A 501 -2.51 -6.93 -65.45
C GLN A 501 -1.42 -7.90 -65.93
N GLY A 502 -1.46 -9.14 -65.43
CA GLY A 502 -0.58 -10.23 -65.87
C GLY A 502 0.67 -10.45 -65.02
N ALA A 503 0.54 -11.21 -63.93
CA ALA A 503 1.67 -11.91 -63.31
C ALA A 503 1.16 -13.24 -62.73
N THR A 504 1.68 -14.34 -63.26
CA THR A 504 1.44 -15.72 -62.82
C THR A 504 2.16 -16.01 -61.50
N ASP A 505 1.61 -16.97 -60.74
CA ASP A 505 2.14 -17.46 -59.47
C ASP A 505 3.61 -17.91 -59.56
N GLY A 506 4.40 -17.49 -58.58
CA GLY A 506 5.73 -18.05 -58.28
C GLY A 506 6.88 -17.04 -58.34
N GLY A 507 7.24 -16.46 -57.19
CA GLY A 507 8.47 -15.69 -57.03
C GLY A 507 8.37 -14.60 -55.95
N GLN A 508 9.32 -14.62 -55.02
CA GLN A 508 9.60 -13.68 -53.92
C GLN A 508 8.82 -12.35 -53.90
N ARG A 509 8.15 -12.07 -52.76
CA ARG A 509 7.64 -10.74 -52.42
C ARG A 509 8.77 -9.70 -52.52
N PRO A 510 8.63 -8.63 -53.33
CA PRO A 510 9.54 -7.49 -53.26
C PRO A 510 9.35 -6.74 -51.93
N PRO A 511 10.37 -5.99 -51.45
CA PRO A 511 10.24 -5.19 -50.24
C PRO A 511 9.14 -4.14 -50.39
N ALA A 512 8.39 -3.90 -49.32
CA ALA A 512 7.34 -2.90 -49.28
C ALA A 512 7.90 -1.46 -49.40
N GLY A 513 7.51 -0.76 -50.48
CA GLY A 513 7.04 0.62 -50.40
C GLY A 513 8.06 1.77 -50.43
N THR A 514 8.60 2.11 -51.61
CA THR A 514 9.24 3.40 -51.93
C THR A 514 8.24 4.44 -52.46
N GLY A 515 7.13 4.63 -51.75
CA GLY A 515 6.05 5.55 -52.16
C GLY A 515 5.31 6.15 -50.97
N GLY A 516 6.03 6.88 -50.12
CA GLY A 516 5.46 7.60 -48.98
C GLY A 516 6.54 8.15 -48.06
N PHE A 517 6.26 9.28 -47.39
CA PHE A 517 7.14 9.87 -46.39
C PHE A 517 7.45 8.86 -45.27
N SER A 518 8.67 8.32 -45.25
CA SER A 518 9.13 7.35 -44.23
C SER A 518 9.15 7.98 -42.83
N ARG A 519 8.90 7.17 -41.80
CA ARG A 519 9.00 7.56 -40.39
C ARG A 519 10.47 7.52 -39.98
N GLY A 520 11.10 8.69 -39.93
CA GLY A 520 12.40 8.92 -39.29
C GLY A 520 13.56 9.18 -40.27
N GLY A 521 14.19 10.35 -40.14
CA GLY A 521 15.56 10.59 -40.66
C GLY A 521 15.78 11.88 -41.46
N SER A 522 16.45 12.85 -40.82
CA SER A 522 17.31 13.93 -41.38
C SER A 522 16.77 14.95 -42.40
N ILE A 523 17.41 16.13 -42.40
CA ILE A 523 17.01 17.36 -43.12
C ILE A 523 17.30 17.28 -44.64
N ASP A 524 17.90 16.18 -45.13
CA ASP A 524 18.52 16.14 -46.47
C ASP A 524 17.98 15.01 -47.38
N GLN A 525 16.65 14.87 -47.45
CA GLN A 525 15.99 14.00 -48.44
C GLN A 525 15.24 14.82 -49.49
N THR A 526 15.61 14.60 -50.76
CA THR A 526 14.93 15.12 -51.96
C THR A 526 13.46 14.71 -51.97
N LEU A 527 12.57 15.69 -52.07
CA LEU A 527 11.12 15.52 -52.13
C LEU A 527 10.70 14.71 -53.39
N PRO A 528 9.64 13.88 -53.31
CA PRO A 528 9.08 13.22 -54.49
C PRO A 528 8.63 14.25 -55.54
N ALA A 529 8.69 13.91 -56.83
CA ALA A 529 8.31 14.83 -57.91
C ALA A 529 6.91 15.43 -57.69
N ASN A 530 6.84 16.76 -57.71
CA ASN A 530 5.66 17.61 -57.45
C ASN A 530 5.18 17.68 -55.98
N ALA A 531 6.03 17.35 -55.00
CA ALA A 531 5.72 17.56 -53.59
C ALA A 531 6.21 18.94 -53.10
N ALA A 532 5.49 19.55 -52.15
CA ALA A 532 5.92 20.81 -51.53
C ALA A 532 5.84 20.73 -50.01
N ARG A 533 6.74 21.46 -49.35
CA ARG A 533 6.76 21.69 -47.89
C ARG A 533 6.49 23.15 -47.61
N LEU A 534 5.41 23.43 -46.90
CA LEU A 534 5.01 24.77 -46.50
C LEU A 534 5.19 24.94 -44.99
N SER A 535 5.74 26.07 -44.58
CA SER A 535 5.82 26.50 -43.18
C SER A 535 5.34 27.95 -43.07
N GLY A 536 4.56 28.27 -42.03
CA GLY A 536 3.98 29.60 -41.90
C GLY A 536 3.40 29.87 -40.52
N VAL A 537 2.73 31.01 -40.40
CA VAL A 537 2.16 31.52 -39.17
C VAL A 537 0.64 31.65 -39.31
N ASN A 538 -0.08 31.18 -38.29
CA ASN A 538 -1.52 31.34 -38.13
C ASN A 538 -1.83 32.71 -37.48
N ASN A 539 -2.51 33.59 -38.21
CA ASN A 539 -3.00 34.89 -37.73
C ASN A 539 -4.54 34.91 -37.60
N GLY A 540 -5.14 33.78 -37.21
CA GLY A 540 -6.59 33.61 -37.05
C GLY A 540 -7.25 33.20 -38.36
N LYS A 541 -7.95 34.13 -39.00
CA LYS A 541 -8.70 33.88 -40.25
C LYS A 541 -7.81 33.82 -41.49
N GLU A 542 -6.57 34.28 -41.39
CA GLU A 542 -5.57 34.23 -42.46
C GLU A 542 -4.27 33.64 -41.95
N TRP A 543 -3.71 32.71 -42.73
CA TRP A 543 -2.40 32.11 -42.50
C TRP A 543 -1.50 32.48 -43.66
N ASN A 544 -0.21 32.66 -43.39
CA ASN A 544 0.74 32.93 -44.46
C ASN A 544 2.12 32.38 -44.11
N GLY A 545 2.93 32.14 -45.14
CA GLY A 545 4.28 31.66 -44.93
C GLY A 545 5.04 31.39 -46.22
N THR A 546 6.13 30.65 -46.08
CA THR A 546 7.03 30.27 -47.17
C THR A 546 7.08 28.76 -47.31
N GLY A 547 7.60 28.28 -48.43
CA GLY A 547 7.76 26.87 -48.68
C GLY A 547 8.81 26.58 -49.73
N ILE A 548 9.08 25.29 -49.92
CA ILE A 548 10.00 24.79 -50.94
C ILE A 548 9.32 23.64 -51.69
N ASP A 549 9.38 23.67 -53.01
CA ASP A 549 8.90 22.57 -53.87
C ASP A 549 9.93 21.44 -54.02
N SER A 550 9.59 20.40 -54.77
CA SER A 550 10.48 19.26 -55.00
C SER A 550 11.72 19.55 -55.85
N LEU A 551 11.77 20.72 -56.48
CA LEU A 551 12.87 21.18 -57.31
C LEU A 551 13.77 22.19 -56.56
N GLY A 552 13.46 22.50 -55.31
CA GLY A 552 14.22 23.45 -54.48
C GLY A 552 13.81 24.91 -54.67
N ASN A 553 12.76 25.21 -55.44
CA ASN A 553 12.31 26.58 -55.63
C ASN A 553 11.59 27.10 -54.38
N SER A 554 11.83 28.36 -54.04
CA SER A 554 11.11 29.04 -52.95
C SER A 554 9.70 29.42 -53.37
N LEU A 555 8.75 29.20 -52.48
CA LEU A 555 7.32 29.46 -52.63
C LEU A 555 6.85 30.39 -51.52
N THR A 556 5.78 31.15 -51.75
CA THR A 556 5.01 31.79 -50.67
C THR A 556 3.58 31.27 -50.71
N TRP A 557 2.89 31.29 -49.58
CA TRP A 557 1.51 30.82 -49.54
C TRP A 557 0.68 31.61 -48.54
N THR A 558 -0.63 31.65 -48.79
CA THR A 558 -1.64 32.23 -47.92
C THR A 558 -2.84 31.30 -47.83
N ALA A 559 -3.41 31.09 -46.64
CA ALA A 559 -4.67 30.38 -46.47
C ALA A 559 -5.71 31.28 -45.79
N THR A 560 -6.83 31.54 -46.46
CA THR A 560 -7.90 32.42 -45.94
C THR A 560 -9.14 31.60 -45.62
N LEU A 561 -9.70 31.78 -44.43
CA LEU A 561 -10.90 31.08 -43.96
C LEU A 561 -12.11 31.45 -44.83
N VAL A 562 -12.75 30.44 -45.42
CA VAL A 562 -13.94 30.59 -46.27
C VAL A 562 -15.20 30.26 -45.49
N LYS A 563 -15.16 29.21 -44.67
CA LYS A 563 -16.30 28.75 -43.87
C LYS A 563 -15.84 28.08 -42.59
N GLU A 564 -16.38 28.50 -41.46
CA GLU A 564 -16.20 27.83 -40.18
C GLU A 564 -17.00 26.53 -40.15
N THR A 565 -16.37 25.45 -39.69
CA THR A 565 -17.05 24.19 -39.43
C THR A 565 -17.55 24.22 -38.00
N GLU A 566 -18.86 24.13 -37.81
CA GLU A 566 -19.42 23.96 -36.46
C GLU A 566 -18.86 22.67 -35.84
N ILE A 567 -18.20 22.82 -34.69
CA ILE A 567 -17.74 21.70 -33.88
C ILE A 567 -19.00 21.00 -33.35
N LYS A 568 -19.41 19.91 -33.99
CA LYS A 568 -20.49 19.06 -33.48
C LYS A 568 -20.10 18.56 -32.08
N SER A 569 -21.00 18.74 -31.12
CA SER A 569 -20.89 18.18 -29.78
C SER A 569 -20.58 16.69 -29.85
N ASP A 570 -19.68 16.21 -28.99
CA ASP A 570 -19.23 14.83 -28.99
C ASP A 570 -20.42 13.87 -28.76
N SER A 571 -20.83 13.15 -29.80
CA SER A 571 -21.91 12.16 -29.73
C SER A 571 -21.39 10.76 -29.37
N ALA A 572 -20.24 10.69 -28.69
CA ALA A 572 -19.64 9.42 -28.28
C ALA A 572 -20.65 8.64 -27.43
N ARG A 573 -21.05 7.48 -27.94
CA ARG A 573 -21.95 6.56 -27.24
C ARG A 573 -21.25 6.14 -25.95
N LYS A 574 -21.93 6.25 -24.80
CA LYS A 574 -21.40 5.81 -23.50
C LYS A 574 -20.95 4.35 -23.64
N LYS A 575 -19.65 4.09 -23.42
CA LYS A 575 -19.12 2.72 -23.45
C LYS A 575 -19.70 1.94 -22.27
N ASP A 576 -20.10 0.70 -22.51
CA ASP A 576 -20.46 -0.20 -21.43
C ASP A 576 -19.23 -0.52 -20.59
N MET A 577 -19.44 -0.72 -19.28
CA MET A 577 -18.36 -1.08 -18.36
C MET A 577 -17.69 -2.38 -18.83
N PRO A 578 -16.35 -2.44 -18.91
CA PRO A 578 -15.67 -3.67 -19.28
C PRO A 578 -16.01 -4.83 -18.35
N ALA A 579 -16.19 -6.03 -18.91
CA ALA A 579 -16.29 -7.24 -18.10
C ALA A 579 -14.94 -7.50 -17.39
N VAL A 580 -15.00 -7.67 -16.07
CA VAL A 580 -13.85 -7.94 -15.20
C VAL A 580 -14.08 -9.20 -14.38
N GLY A 581 -13.00 -9.83 -13.95
CA GLY A 581 -13.04 -10.98 -13.03
C GLY A 581 -13.62 -10.61 -11.66
N LYS A 582 -13.91 -11.61 -10.85
CA LYS A 582 -14.40 -11.41 -9.48
C LYS A 582 -13.23 -11.22 -8.51
N VAL A 583 -13.49 -10.40 -7.49
CA VAL A 583 -12.63 -10.32 -6.29
C VAL A 583 -12.77 -11.62 -5.50
N VAL A 584 -11.64 -12.16 -5.05
CA VAL A 584 -11.55 -13.39 -4.27
C VAL A 584 -10.78 -13.14 -2.97
N PHE A 585 -11.02 -13.97 -1.95
CA PHE A 585 -10.52 -13.84 -0.59
C PHE A 585 -9.81 -15.14 -0.15
N PRO A 586 -8.48 -15.15 0.03
CA PRO A 586 -7.55 -14.05 -0.25
C PRO A 586 -7.39 -13.77 -1.76
N PHE A 587 -6.77 -12.63 -2.12
CA PHE A 587 -6.64 -12.20 -3.53
C PHE A 587 -5.47 -12.90 -4.26
N VAL A 588 -5.40 -14.22 -4.12
CA VAL A 588 -4.39 -15.12 -4.68
C VAL A 588 -5.07 -16.39 -5.21
N PRO A 589 -4.36 -17.35 -5.86
CA PRO A 589 -4.95 -18.63 -6.24
C PRO A 589 -5.65 -19.33 -5.07
N PHE A 590 -6.68 -20.12 -5.36
CA PHE A 590 -7.50 -20.82 -4.35
C PHE A 590 -8.31 -19.91 -3.42
N GLY A 591 -8.42 -18.61 -3.71
CA GLY A 591 -9.27 -17.68 -2.97
C GLY A 591 -10.76 -17.90 -3.21
N TRP A 592 -11.57 -17.58 -2.20
CA TRP A 592 -13.03 -17.70 -2.23
C TRP A 592 -13.69 -16.49 -2.88
N GLU A 593 -14.67 -16.69 -3.76
CA GLU A 593 -15.54 -15.58 -4.20
C GLU A 593 -16.37 -15.04 -3.01
N ASP A 594 -16.79 -13.78 -3.08
CA ASP A 594 -17.64 -13.19 -2.03
C ASP A 594 -18.94 -14.00 -1.85
N GLY A 595 -19.22 -14.38 -0.60
CA GLY A 595 -20.36 -15.22 -0.24
C GLY A 595 -20.12 -16.73 -0.34
N GLN A 596 -18.99 -17.17 -0.91
CA GLN A 596 -18.60 -18.58 -1.02
C GLN A 596 -17.52 -19.01 -0.02
N GLN A 597 -17.13 -18.13 0.91
CA GLN A 597 -16.21 -18.49 1.98
C GLN A 597 -16.75 -19.69 2.79
N PRO A 598 -15.88 -20.61 3.27
CA PRO A 598 -16.26 -21.71 4.13
C PRO A 598 -17.03 -21.20 5.35
N LYS A 599 -18.08 -21.92 5.72
CA LYS A 599 -18.90 -21.62 6.90
C LYS A 599 -18.92 -22.84 7.81
N GLN A 600 -19.05 -22.56 9.10
CA GLN A 600 -19.22 -23.59 10.11
C GLN A 600 -20.45 -24.43 9.81
N GLU A 601 -20.31 -25.75 9.89
CA GLU A 601 -21.38 -26.71 9.68
C GLU A 601 -21.36 -27.80 10.78
N ASN A 602 -22.48 -28.48 10.97
CA ASN A 602 -22.50 -29.69 11.79
C ASN A 602 -22.00 -30.84 10.92
N ILE A 603 -21.03 -31.60 11.41
CA ILE A 603 -20.35 -32.66 10.65
C ILE A 603 -20.37 -33.95 11.46
N LEU A 604 -20.76 -35.05 10.83
CA LEU A 604 -20.71 -36.37 11.42
C LEU A 604 -19.84 -37.28 10.54
N ILE A 605 -18.62 -37.55 10.99
CA ILE A 605 -17.73 -38.52 10.34
C ILE A 605 -18.08 -39.89 10.90
N LYS A 606 -18.42 -40.86 10.03
CA LYS A 606 -18.88 -42.19 10.46
C LYS A 606 -17.91 -43.32 10.13
N ASN A 607 -17.85 -44.32 11.00
CA ASN A 607 -17.17 -45.59 10.76
C ASN A 607 -15.67 -45.47 10.42
N ALA A 608 -14.96 -44.55 11.07
CA ALA A 608 -13.52 -44.36 10.93
C ALA A 608 -12.72 -45.10 12.01
N THR A 609 -11.41 -45.21 11.80
CA THR A 609 -10.45 -45.45 12.87
C THR A 609 -10.07 -44.09 13.49
N VAL A 610 -10.52 -43.83 14.72
CA VAL A 610 -10.41 -42.52 15.38
C VAL A 610 -9.26 -42.54 16.39
N TRP A 611 -8.26 -41.70 16.16
CA TRP A 611 -7.13 -41.48 17.07
C TRP A 611 -7.49 -40.36 18.03
N THR A 612 -7.80 -40.69 19.28
CA THR A 612 -8.31 -39.67 20.22
C THR A 612 -7.22 -38.77 20.77
N ASN A 613 -5.98 -39.29 20.91
CA ASN A 613 -4.91 -38.70 21.72
C ASN A 613 -5.34 -38.41 23.17
N GLU A 614 -6.29 -39.19 23.67
CA GLU A 614 -6.74 -39.23 25.06
C GLU A 614 -6.54 -40.65 25.60
N LYS A 615 -6.93 -40.87 26.86
CA LYS A 615 -6.86 -42.19 27.50
C LYS A 615 -7.64 -43.30 26.75
N GLU A 616 -8.63 -42.93 25.94
CA GLU A 616 -9.42 -43.83 25.12
C GLU A 616 -8.61 -44.45 23.95
N GLY A 617 -7.45 -43.88 23.60
CA GLY A 617 -6.55 -44.41 22.59
C GLY A 617 -7.15 -44.37 21.17
N VAL A 618 -6.95 -45.45 20.42
CA VAL A 618 -7.43 -45.60 19.03
C VAL A 618 -8.72 -46.41 18.98
N LEU A 619 -9.81 -45.78 18.54
CA LEU A 619 -11.14 -46.39 18.45
C LEU A 619 -11.42 -46.91 17.04
N GLN A 620 -11.79 -48.18 16.92
CA GLN A 620 -12.16 -48.80 15.64
C GLN A 620 -13.66 -48.66 15.37
N ASN A 621 -14.01 -48.40 14.11
CA ASN A 621 -15.40 -48.24 13.64
C ASN A 621 -16.18 -47.23 14.49
N ALA A 622 -15.54 -46.08 14.73
CA ALA A 622 -16.09 -45.00 15.55
C ALA A 622 -16.49 -43.81 14.68
N ASP A 623 -17.32 -42.97 15.27
CA ASP A 623 -17.91 -41.77 14.71
C ASP A 623 -17.43 -40.56 15.50
N VAL A 624 -17.29 -39.42 14.82
CA VAL A 624 -16.97 -38.11 15.42
C VAL A 624 -18.05 -37.11 14.99
N LEU A 625 -18.79 -36.57 15.96
CA LEU A 625 -19.78 -35.52 15.75
C LEU A 625 -19.19 -34.17 16.13
N ILE A 626 -19.15 -33.25 15.18
CA ILE A 626 -18.79 -31.84 15.36
C ILE A 626 -20.08 -31.02 15.24
N LYS A 627 -20.36 -30.19 16.25
CA LYS A 627 -21.55 -29.35 16.33
C LYS A 627 -21.19 -27.98 16.89
N ASN A 628 -21.70 -26.93 16.26
CA ASN A 628 -21.41 -25.54 16.68
C ASN A 628 -19.90 -25.25 16.82
N GLY A 629 -19.10 -25.80 15.90
CA GLY A 629 -17.65 -25.61 15.88
C GLY A 629 -16.88 -26.38 16.95
N LYS A 630 -17.53 -27.32 17.67
CA LYS A 630 -16.93 -28.11 18.74
C LYS A 630 -17.18 -29.60 18.58
N ILE A 631 -16.29 -30.41 19.12
CA ILE A 631 -16.48 -31.86 19.23
C ILE A 631 -17.61 -32.11 20.23
N ALA A 632 -18.75 -32.61 19.74
CA ALA A 632 -19.94 -32.86 20.54
C ALA A 632 -20.00 -34.30 21.06
N ALA A 633 -19.51 -35.27 20.28
CA ALA A 633 -19.44 -36.67 20.68
C ALA A 633 -18.37 -37.43 19.88
N VAL A 634 -17.77 -38.43 20.52
CA VAL A 634 -16.90 -39.44 19.91
C VAL A 634 -17.38 -40.79 20.43
N GLY A 635 -17.69 -41.74 19.55
CA GLY A 635 -18.29 -43.02 19.97
C GLY A 635 -18.78 -43.85 18.80
N LYS A 636 -19.68 -44.80 19.03
CA LYS A 636 -20.28 -45.62 17.96
C LYS A 636 -21.74 -45.26 17.74
N ASN A 637 -22.22 -45.45 16.51
CA ASN A 637 -23.62 -45.29 16.13
C ASN A 637 -24.19 -43.91 16.46
N LEU A 638 -23.38 -42.86 16.27
CA LEU A 638 -23.82 -41.49 16.45
C LEU A 638 -24.78 -41.12 15.31
N SER A 639 -25.74 -40.25 15.62
CA SER A 639 -26.67 -39.68 14.66
C SER A 639 -26.98 -38.23 15.01
N ASP A 640 -27.02 -37.38 13.99
CA ASP A 640 -27.53 -36.01 14.08
C ASP A 640 -28.14 -35.66 12.72
N ALA A 641 -29.45 -35.38 12.71
CA ALA A 641 -30.20 -35.12 11.47
C ALA A 641 -29.79 -33.79 10.79
N THR A 642 -29.11 -32.91 11.51
CA THR A 642 -28.62 -31.62 11.00
C THR A 642 -27.19 -31.69 10.50
N ALA A 643 -26.49 -32.80 10.75
CA ALA A 643 -25.08 -32.94 10.39
C ALA A 643 -24.90 -33.45 8.96
N ARG A 644 -23.95 -32.85 8.24
CA ARG A 644 -23.38 -33.41 7.02
C ARG A 644 -22.66 -34.71 7.38
N VAL A 645 -23.10 -35.82 6.78
CA VAL A 645 -22.47 -37.13 7.00
C VAL A 645 -21.28 -37.30 6.06
N ILE A 646 -20.11 -37.62 6.62
CA ILE A 646 -18.90 -37.97 5.87
C ILE A 646 -18.58 -39.44 6.15
N ASP A 647 -18.41 -40.24 5.09
CA ASP A 647 -18.06 -41.65 5.22
C ASP A 647 -16.56 -41.84 5.52
N GLY A 648 -16.27 -42.22 6.77
CA GLY A 648 -14.96 -42.56 7.29
C GLY A 648 -14.57 -44.03 7.10
N THR A 649 -15.37 -44.85 6.42
CA THR A 649 -15.04 -46.27 6.20
C THR A 649 -13.67 -46.41 5.52
N GLY A 650 -12.79 -47.20 6.13
CA GLY A 650 -11.41 -47.43 5.67
C GLY A 650 -10.46 -46.23 5.83
N LYS A 651 -10.87 -45.20 6.59
CA LYS A 651 -10.15 -43.94 6.77
C LYS A 651 -9.81 -43.70 8.24
N HIS A 652 -8.90 -42.78 8.50
CA HIS A 652 -8.47 -42.42 9.84
C HIS A 652 -8.86 -40.99 10.20
N VAL A 653 -9.28 -40.75 11.44
CA VAL A 653 -9.59 -39.42 11.97
C VAL A 653 -8.63 -39.09 13.09
N THR A 654 -8.01 -37.91 13.03
CA THR A 654 -7.09 -37.40 14.07
C THR A 654 -7.52 -35.98 14.50
N PRO A 655 -7.02 -35.48 15.64
CA PRO A 655 -6.99 -34.04 15.88
C PRO A 655 -6.23 -33.33 14.76
N GLY A 656 -6.55 -32.06 14.56
CA GLY A 656 -5.75 -31.14 13.75
C GLY A 656 -4.28 -31.12 14.16
N ILE A 657 -3.37 -31.15 13.19
CA ILE A 657 -1.94 -30.96 13.44
C ILE A 657 -1.70 -29.51 13.89
N ILE A 658 -0.78 -29.36 14.84
CA ILE A 658 -0.34 -28.08 15.39
C ILE A 658 1.15 -27.93 15.15
N ASP A 659 1.54 -26.91 14.39
CA ASP A 659 2.94 -26.55 14.22
C ASP A 659 3.35 -25.55 15.32
N GLU A 660 4.22 -25.98 16.23
CA GLU A 660 4.68 -25.14 17.35
C GLU A 660 5.75 -24.13 16.94
N HIS A 661 6.36 -24.27 15.76
CA HIS A 661 7.33 -23.29 15.29
C HIS A 661 7.28 -23.08 13.78
N SER A 662 6.80 -21.90 13.38
CA SER A 662 6.62 -21.51 11.98
C SER A 662 6.90 -20.03 11.72
N HIS A 663 7.15 -19.71 10.45
CA HIS A 663 7.40 -18.36 9.92
C HIS A 663 6.44 -17.96 8.79
N ILE A 664 5.40 -18.76 8.54
CA ILE A 664 4.38 -18.42 7.55
C ILE A 664 3.50 -17.26 8.01
N ALA A 665 2.72 -16.68 7.09
CA ALA A 665 1.68 -15.71 7.37
C ALA A 665 2.17 -14.46 8.12
N ALA A 666 3.43 -14.06 7.93
CA ALA A 666 4.01 -12.82 8.42
C ALA A 666 4.64 -12.04 7.25
N ALA A 667 4.60 -10.71 7.29
CA ALA A 667 5.23 -9.87 6.27
C ALA A 667 6.73 -9.59 6.56
N SER A 668 7.20 -9.94 7.76
CA SER A 668 8.59 -9.84 8.19
C SER A 668 8.75 -10.65 9.48
N ILE A 669 9.93 -11.25 9.70
CA ILE A 669 10.17 -12.15 10.83
C ILE A 669 11.05 -11.56 11.93
N ASN A 670 11.98 -10.66 11.61
CA ASN A 670 12.91 -10.10 12.60
C ASN A 670 12.94 -8.57 12.58
N GLU A 671 13.10 -7.96 13.75
CA GLU A 671 13.58 -6.58 13.89
C GLU A 671 15.06 -6.63 14.26
N GLY A 672 15.93 -6.69 13.25
CA GLY A 672 17.37 -6.96 13.46
C GLY A 672 18.17 -5.78 14.03
N GLY A 673 17.59 -4.58 14.13
CA GLY A 673 18.30 -3.35 14.49
C GLY A 673 18.87 -3.31 15.90
N GLN A 674 18.33 -4.10 16.83
CA GLN A 674 18.73 -4.16 18.25
C GLN A 674 18.74 -5.61 18.76
N SER A 675 19.38 -5.88 19.90
CA SER A 675 19.48 -7.25 20.47
C SER A 675 18.30 -7.66 21.34
N VAL A 676 17.60 -6.65 21.88
CA VAL A 676 16.39 -6.77 22.65
C VAL A 676 15.34 -5.96 21.91
N THR A 677 14.29 -6.63 21.44
CA THR A 677 13.19 -6.04 20.70
C THR A 677 11.87 -6.64 21.20
N SER A 678 11.67 -6.70 22.52
CA SER A 678 10.50 -7.33 23.15
C SER A 678 9.18 -6.57 22.91
N GLU A 679 9.26 -5.33 22.44
CA GLU A 679 8.13 -4.47 22.10
C GLU A 679 7.46 -4.83 20.77
N VAL A 680 8.21 -5.39 19.82
CA VAL A 680 7.68 -5.74 18.49
C VAL A 680 6.86 -7.03 18.55
N ARG A 681 5.90 -7.15 17.64
CA ARG A 681 4.91 -8.23 17.67
C ARG A 681 4.59 -8.74 16.27
N ILE A 682 4.57 -10.07 16.11
CA ILE A 682 4.08 -10.71 14.87
C ILE A 682 2.64 -10.31 14.57
N THR A 683 1.79 -10.10 15.59
CA THR A 683 0.40 -9.64 15.39
C THR A 683 0.28 -8.36 14.56
N ASP A 684 1.30 -7.51 14.55
CA ASP A 684 1.26 -6.24 13.83
C ASP A 684 1.60 -6.39 12.35
N ASN A 685 2.15 -7.53 11.94
CA ASN A 685 2.64 -7.75 10.58
C ASN A 685 2.10 -9.01 9.89
N LEU A 686 1.09 -9.67 10.47
CA LEU A 686 0.46 -10.85 9.87
C LEU A 686 0.06 -10.61 8.40
N ASN A 687 0.27 -11.64 7.57
CA ASN A 687 -0.07 -11.68 6.15
C ASN A 687 -1.11 -12.78 5.89
N PRO A 688 -2.41 -12.44 5.83
CA PRO A 688 -3.47 -13.42 5.58
C PRO A 688 -3.53 -13.97 4.15
N ASP A 689 -2.80 -13.35 3.21
CA ASP A 689 -2.77 -13.76 1.81
C ASP A 689 -1.66 -14.81 1.55
N ASP A 690 -0.92 -15.27 2.57
CA ASP A 690 0.15 -16.28 2.41
C ASP A 690 -0.43 -17.66 2.05
N VAL A 691 -0.16 -18.10 0.80
CA VAL A 691 -0.59 -19.39 0.25
C VAL A 691 -0.13 -20.60 1.08
N ASN A 692 0.90 -20.46 1.91
CA ASN A 692 1.34 -21.54 2.78
C ASN A 692 0.29 -21.90 3.85
N ILE A 693 -0.64 -21.00 4.19
CA ILE A 693 -1.82 -21.33 5.01
C ILE A 693 -2.65 -22.44 4.32
N TYR A 694 -2.96 -22.26 3.03
CA TYR A 694 -3.71 -23.25 2.25
C TYR A 694 -2.92 -24.55 2.04
N ARG A 695 -1.60 -24.46 1.78
CA ARG A 695 -0.74 -25.63 1.62
C ARG A 695 -0.62 -26.44 2.91
N GLN A 696 -0.49 -25.80 4.07
CA GLN A 696 -0.43 -26.46 5.37
C GLN A 696 -1.77 -27.14 5.72
N LEU A 697 -2.91 -26.50 5.41
CA LEU A 697 -4.23 -27.14 5.49
C LEU A 697 -4.29 -28.44 4.66
N SER A 698 -3.67 -28.49 3.47
CA SER A 698 -3.62 -29.71 2.64
C SER A 698 -2.84 -30.87 3.27
N GLY A 699 -1.98 -30.56 4.26
CA GLY A 699 -1.22 -31.49 5.09
C GLY A 699 -1.85 -31.80 6.45
N GLY A 700 -3.07 -31.32 6.72
CA GLY A 700 -3.77 -31.57 7.99
C GLY A 700 -3.41 -30.62 9.14
N VAL A 701 -2.61 -29.57 8.89
CA VAL A 701 -2.30 -28.54 9.88
C VAL A 701 -3.51 -27.63 10.05
N THR A 702 -3.84 -27.32 11.31
CA THR A 702 -5.01 -26.49 11.68
C THR A 702 -4.62 -25.26 12.48
N THR A 703 -3.47 -25.32 13.17
CA THR A 703 -2.97 -24.28 14.05
C THR A 703 -1.46 -24.16 13.85
N SER A 704 -0.96 -22.93 13.77
CA SER A 704 0.48 -22.67 13.65
C SER A 704 0.88 -21.53 14.59
N HIS A 705 1.98 -21.72 15.32
CA HIS A 705 2.60 -20.68 16.13
C HIS A 705 3.59 -19.92 15.26
N ILE A 706 3.36 -18.63 15.06
CA ILE A 706 4.18 -17.77 14.21
C ILE A 706 5.15 -16.98 15.08
N LEU A 707 6.44 -17.17 14.85
CA LEU A 707 7.50 -16.64 15.71
C LEU A 707 8.40 -15.66 14.96
N HIS A 708 9.09 -14.85 15.75
CA HIS A 708 10.32 -14.23 15.28
C HIS A 708 11.37 -15.31 15.00
N GLY A 709 12.36 -14.96 14.18
CA GLY A 709 13.47 -15.83 13.84
C GLY A 709 14.46 -15.92 15.01
N SER A 710 15.74 -16.11 14.67
CA SER A 710 16.82 -16.25 15.65
C SER A 710 17.86 -15.13 15.56
N ALA A 711 17.48 -13.99 15.00
CA ALA A 711 18.39 -12.86 14.80
C ALA A 711 18.78 -12.19 16.13
N ASN A 712 17.87 -12.11 17.11
CA ASN A 712 18.01 -11.32 18.34
C ASN A 712 18.06 -12.21 19.58
N VAL A 713 18.75 -11.77 20.64
CA VAL A 713 18.74 -12.49 21.94
C VAL A 713 17.33 -12.53 22.51
N ILE A 714 16.62 -11.39 22.45
CA ILE A 714 15.18 -11.28 22.75
C ILE A 714 14.53 -10.67 21.50
N GLY A 715 13.82 -11.49 20.71
CA GLY A 715 13.34 -11.12 19.37
C GLY A 715 12.01 -10.39 19.34
N GLY A 716 11.00 -10.86 20.06
CA GLY A 716 9.69 -10.22 20.07
C GLY A 716 8.53 -11.16 20.30
N GLN A 717 7.35 -10.55 20.44
CA GLN A 717 6.12 -11.25 20.81
C GLN A 717 5.59 -12.07 19.62
N THR A 718 5.34 -13.34 19.86
CA THR A 718 4.89 -14.30 18.85
C THR A 718 3.36 -14.31 18.74
N GLN A 719 2.81 -14.98 17.73
CA GLN A 719 1.37 -15.05 17.50
C GLN A 719 0.92 -16.48 17.17
N LEU A 720 -0.01 -17.04 17.94
CA LEU A 720 -0.69 -18.28 17.60
C LEU A 720 -1.86 -18.00 16.66
N ILE A 721 -1.95 -18.71 15.53
CA ILE A 721 -3.04 -18.59 14.56
C ILE A 721 -3.74 -19.93 14.34
N LYS A 722 -5.04 -19.87 14.00
CA LYS A 722 -5.73 -20.99 13.35
C LYS A 722 -5.77 -20.75 11.85
N LEU A 723 -5.57 -21.80 11.06
CA LEU A 723 -5.46 -21.71 9.61
C LEU A 723 -6.84 -21.57 8.95
N ARG A 724 -7.36 -20.33 8.93
CA ARG A 724 -8.67 -19.98 8.35
C ARG A 724 -8.51 -19.32 6.99
N TRP A 725 -8.22 -20.11 5.94
CA TRP A 725 -7.96 -19.59 4.60
C TRP A 725 -9.11 -18.71 4.07
N GLY A 726 -8.80 -17.43 3.78
CA GLY A 726 -9.78 -16.41 3.39
C GLY A 726 -10.15 -15.40 4.48
N ALA A 727 -9.71 -15.62 5.72
CA ALA A 727 -9.88 -14.67 6.82
C ALA A 727 -8.98 -13.42 6.69
N ASN A 728 -9.28 -12.39 7.47
CA ASN A 728 -8.37 -11.27 7.69
C ASN A 728 -7.35 -11.61 8.81
N ASP A 729 -6.45 -10.69 9.11
CA ASP A 729 -5.36 -10.91 10.07
C ASP A 729 -5.84 -11.06 11.52
N ASP A 730 -6.90 -10.37 11.91
CA ASP A 730 -7.49 -10.52 13.25
C ASP A 730 -8.22 -11.86 13.42
N ASP A 731 -8.97 -12.26 12.40
CA ASP A 731 -9.71 -13.52 12.37
C ASP A 731 -8.81 -14.75 12.23
N LEU A 732 -7.52 -14.61 11.86
CA LEU A 732 -6.55 -15.70 11.95
C LEU A 732 -6.13 -16.00 13.39
N LYS A 733 -6.19 -15.03 14.30
CA LYS A 733 -5.66 -15.18 15.66
C LYS A 733 -6.37 -16.28 16.44
N PHE A 734 -5.60 -16.98 17.26
CA PHE A 734 -6.14 -17.87 18.28
C PHE A 734 -6.67 -17.04 19.45
N LYS A 735 -7.99 -16.92 19.57
CA LYS A 735 -8.64 -16.05 20.56
C LYS A 735 -8.36 -16.55 21.98
N GLY A 736 -7.99 -15.63 22.88
CA GLY A 736 -7.75 -15.93 24.30
C GLY A 736 -6.44 -16.66 24.59
N TRP A 737 -5.52 -16.76 23.64
CA TRP A 737 -4.19 -17.33 23.87
C TRP A 737 -3.34 -16.41 24.78
N PRO A 738 -2.65 -16.94 25.81
CA PRO A 738 -1.92 -16.12 26.79
C PRO A 738 -0.69 -15.40 26.23
N GLY A 739 -0.20 -15.77 25.05
CA GLY A 739 0.92 -15.08 24.40
C GLY A 739 2.29 -15.62 24.81
N GLN A 740 3.22 -15.59 23.84
CA GLN A 740 4.61 -15.97 24.05
C GLN A 740 5.58 -14.93 23.44
N ILE A 741 6.86 -15.09 23.74
CA ILE A 741 7.95 -14.25 23.23
C ILE A 741 9.14 -15.11 22.83
N LYS A 742 9.73 -14.79 21.67
CA LYS A 742 10.86 -15.53 21.12
C LYS A 742 12.18 -15.01 21.68
N PHE A 743 12.96 -15.92 22.22
CA PHE A 743 14.37 -15.72 22.58
C PHE A 743 15.24 -16.56 21.65
N ALA A 744 16.51 -16.21 21.51
CA ALA A 744 17.48 -17.03 20.80
C ALA A 744 18.87 -17.02 21.45
N LEU A 745 19.54 -18.15 21.32
CA LEU A 745 20.91 -18.41 21.77
C LEU A 745 21.77 -18.78 20.55
N GLY A 746 23.05 -19.11 20.74
CA GLY A 746 23.85 -19.73 19.70
C GLY A 746 24.55 -18.76 18.75
N GLU A 747 24.92 -19.30 17.59
CA GLU A 747 25.69 -18.62 16.55
C GLU A 747 24.93 -17.50 15.87
N ASN A 748 23.60 -17.59 15.79
CA ASN A 748 22.77 -16.67 15.01
C ASN A 748 22.64 -15.27 15.67
N VAL A 749 22.62 -15.22 17.01
CA VAL A 749 22.41 -13.96 17.76
C VAL A 749 23.68 -13.15 18.00
N LYS A 750 24.85 -13.81 17.92
CA LYS A 750 26.15 -13.13 18.06
C LYS A 750 26.53 -12.49 16.71
N ARG A 751 26.94 -11.23 16.73
CA ARG A 751 27.33 -10.49 15.52
C ARG A 751 28.79 -10.07 15.65
N SER A 752 29.69 -10.91 15.16
CA SER A 752 31.14 -10.65 15.16
C SER A 752 31.50 -9.57 14.13
N SER A 753 32.55 -8.80 14.40
CA SER A 753 33.10 -7.83 13.44
C SER A 753 33.95 -8.47 12.33
N SER A 754 34.21 -9.78 12.38
CA SER A 754 34.96 -10.48 11.33
C SER A 754 34.10 -10.71 10.08
N SER A 755 34.61 -10.30 8.92
CA SER A 755 33.91 -10.37 7.62
C SER A 755 33.45 -11.77 7.21
N ILE A 756 34.08 -12.82 7.75
CA ILE A 756 33.72 -14.24 7.51
C ILE A 756 32.36 -14.59 8.14
N SER A 757 31.86 -13.80 9.10
CA SER A 757 30.68 -14.14 9.93
C SER A 757 29.61 -13.05 9.99
N ASN A 758 29.76 -11.96 9.25
CA ASN A 758 28.82 -10.83 9.30
C ASN A 758 28.51 -10.28 7.91
N ALA A 759 27.62 -10.98 7.19
CA ALA A 759 27.07 -10.52 5.92
C ALA A 759 26.31 -9.18 6.06
N SER A 760 25.79 -8.88 7.25
CA SER A 760 24.96 -7.69 7.52
C SER A 760 25.73 -6.40 7.80
N ASN A 761 27.05 -6.43 8.02
CA ASN A 761 27.84 -5.30 8.56
C ASN A 761 27.26 -4.68 9.86
N ASN A 762 26.34 -5.36 10.52
CA ASN A 762 25.73 -4.92 11.77
C ASN A 762 26.53 -5.51 12.94
N ASN A 763 27.36 -4.70 13.58
CA ASN A 763 28.21 -5.12 14.71
C ASN A 763 27.54 -4.80 16.06
N ARG A 764 26.22 -4.97 16.17
CA ARG A 764 25.53 -4.75 17.45
C ARG A 764 25.97 -5.80 18.48
N TYR A 765 26.14 -5.37 19.73
CA TYR A 765 26.43 -6.26 20.84
C TYR A 765 25.27 -7.26 21.05
N PRO A 766 25.49 -8.58 21.19
CA PRO A 766 26.76 -9.22 21.55
C PRO A 766 27.51 -9.86 20.37
N ASP A 767 28.82 -10.05 20.53
CA ASP A 767 29.72 -10.75 19.61
C ASP A 767 30.07 -12.19 20.04
N THR A 768 29.70 -12.56 21.28
CA THR A 768 30.06 -13.82 21.95
C THR A 768 28.88 -14.44 22.69
N ARG A 769 28.94 -15.75 22.97
CA ARG A 769 27.96 -16.46 23.81
C ARG A 769 27.88 -15.92 25.25
N MET A 770 29.01 -15.47 25.81
CA MET A 770 29.01 -14.78 27.11
C MET A 770 28.25 -13.46 27.04
N GLY A 771 28.38 -12.73 25.93
CA GLY A 771 27.62 -11.51 25.71
C GLY A 771 26.11 -11.76 25.61
N VAL A 772 25.67 -12.88 25.05
CA VAL A 772 24.26 -13.30 25.03
C VAL A 772 23.71 -13.44 26.46
N GLU A 773 24.45 -14.12 27.34
CA GLU A 773 24.09 -14.25 28.76
C GLU A 773 23.96 -12.88 29.42
N GLN A 774 24.91 -11.98 29.17
CA GLN A 774 24.91 -10.64 29.72
C GLN A 774 23.73 -9.78 29.21
N VAL A 775 23.31 -9.94 27.94
CA VAL A 775 22.10 -9.27 27.41
C VAL A 775 20.86 -9.69 28.19
N LEU A 776 20.71 -11.00 28.46
CA LEU A 776 19.58 -11.50 29.26
C LEU A 776 19.62 -10.93 30.69
N ILE A 777 20.80 -10.91 31.31
CA ILE A 777 20.98 -10.37 32.66
C ILE A 777 20.62 -8.87 32.71
N ASP A 778 21.12 -8.07 31.77
CA ASP A 778 20.84 -6.63 31.69
C ASP A 778 19.34 -6.35 31.49
N ALA A 779 18.72 -7.00 30.51
CA ALA A 779 17.32 -6.79 30.16
C ALA A 779 16.39 -7.06 31.34
N PHE A 780 16.58 -8.17 32.06
CA PHE A 780 15.73 -8.50 33.21
C PHE A 780 16.08 -7.71 34.48
N THR A 781 17.30 -7.18 34.60
CA THR A 781 17.64 -6.22 35.66
C THR A 781 16.87 -4.92 35.43
N ARG A 782 16.90 -4.37 34.21
CA ARG A 782 16.11 -3.19 33.82
C ARG A 782 14.62 -3.40 34.00
N ALA A 783 14.10 -4.58 33.65
CA ALA A 783 12.69 -4.92 33.85
C ALA A 783 12.29 -4.93 35.33
N LYS A 784 13.14 -5.45 36.23
CA LYS A 784 12.91 -5.41 37.69
C LYS A 784 12.91 -3.99 38.25
N ASP A 785 13.86 -3.16 37.80
CA ASP A 785 13.93 -1.76 38.22
C ASP A 785 12.70 -0.98 37.73
N TYR A 786 12.27 -1.23 36.50
CA TYR A 786 11.06 -0.66 35.93
C TYR A 786 9.79 -1.09 36.68
N GLN A 787 9.65 -2.39 36.97
CA GLN A 787 8.55 -2.93 37.78
C GLN A 787 8.52 -2.28 39.17
N LYS A 788 9.69 -2.13 39.81
CA LYS A 788 9.82 -1.47 41.10
C LYS A 788 9.39 0.00 41.04
N ALA A 789 9.82 0.76 40.04
CA ALA A 789 9.45 2.16 39.87
C ALA A 789 7.92 2.34 39.72
N TRP A 790 7.27 1.48 38.92
CA TRP A 790 5.81 1.48 38.79
C TRP A 790 5.09 1.09 40.07
N LYS A 791 5.61 0.10 40.80
CA LYS A 791 5.06 -0.29 42.10
C LYS A 791 5.13 0.88 43.09
N GLU A 792 6.28 1.54 43.22
CA GLU A 792 6.47 2.69 44.11
C GLU A 792 5.54 3.85 43.74
N TYR A 793 5.38 4.15 42.45
CA TYR A 793 4.42 5.14 41.97
C TYR A 793 2.97 4.77 42.32
N ASN A 794 2.55 3.53 42.06
CA ASN A 794 1.19 3.07 42.34
C ASN A 794 0.89 3.07 43.84
N ASP A 795 1.81 2.61 44.68
CA ASP A 795 1.67 2.64 46.15
C ASP A 795 1.53 4.09 46.66
N ALA A 796 2.35 5.02 46.13
CA ALA A 796 2.28 6.43 46.47
C ALA A 796 0.95 7.07 46.01
N LYS A 797 0.50 6.74 44.79
CA LYS A 797 -0.77 7.19 44.23
C LYS A 797 -1.95 6.70 45.09
N ASP A 798 -1.98 5.41 45.42
CA ASP A 798 -3.03 4.81 46.23
C ASP A 798 -3.07 5.39 47.64
N LYS A 799 -1.90 5.68 48.23
CA LYS A 799 -1.80 6.37 49.52
C LYS A 799 -2.42 7.77 49.44
N LEU A 800 -2.09 8.56 48.42
CA LEU A 800 -2.66 9.90 48.24
C LEU A 800 -4.18 9.85 48.02
N ILE A 801 -4.68 8.89 47.22
CA ILE A 801 -6.12 8.67 47.01
C ILE A 801 -6.82 8.33 48.33
N LYS A 802 -6.26 7.40 49.13
CA LYS A 802 -6.80 7.03 50.45
C LYS A 802 -6.81 8.21 51.42
N GLU A 803 -5.77 9.05 51.37
CA GLU A 803 -5.68 10.29 52.16
C GLU A 803 -6.52 11.45 51.60
N LYS A 804 -7.28 11.24 50.50
CA LYS A 804 -8.04 12.27 49.77
C LYS A 804 -7.19 13.48 49.35
N LYS A 805 -5.92 13.25 49.05
CA LYS A 805 -4.96 14.25 48.55
C LYS A 805 -4.88 14.20 47.02
N SER A 806 -4.52 15.33 46.43
CA SER A 806 -4.29 15.42 44.99
C SER A 806 -3.09 14.57 44.56
N THR A 807 -3.23 13.85 43.45
CA THR A 807 -2.14 13.09 42.81
C THR A 807 -1.42 13.91 41.74
N ALA A 808 -1.78 15.19 41.55
CA ALA A 808 -1.27 16.02 40.45
C ALA A 808 0.24 16.28 40.51
N SER A 809 0.86 16.21 41.70
CA SER A 809 2.30 16.36 41.88
C SER A 809 3.09 15.07 41.65
N LEU A 810 2.41 13.94 41.46
CA LEU A 810 3.06 12.65 41.28
C LEU A 810 3.35 12.44 39.78
N VAL A 811 4.63 12.29 39.45
CA VAL A 811 5.08 12.03 38.08
C VAL A 811 5.12 10.53 37.85
N ALA A 812 4.39 10.04 36.85
CA ALA A 812 4.42 8.63 36.49
C ALA A 812 5.77 8.27 35.85
N PRO A 813 6.31 7.06 36.10
CA PRO A 813 7.41 6.52 35.30
C PRO A 813 7.04 6.53 33.81
N ARG A 814 8.03 6.75 32.94
CA ARG A 814 7.85 6.61 31.48
C ARG A 814 7.44 5.17 31.20
N ARG A 815 6.34 4.96 30.48
CA ARG A 815 5.95 3.62 30.04
C ARG A 815 6.85 3.16 28.90
N ASP A 816 7.42 1.97 29.02
CA ASP A 816 8.36 1.41 28.03
C ASP A 816 7.84 0.05 27.56
N LEU A 817 7.50 -0.07 26.27
CA LEU A 817 6.91 -1.28 25.71
C LEU A 817 7.87 -2.47 25.67
N GLU A 818 9.18 -2.23 25.60
CA GLU A 818 10.20 -3.28 25.68
C GLU A 818 10.15 -3.90 27.07
N LEU A 819 10.18 -3.04 28.10
CA LEU A 819 10.20 -3.47 29.50
C LEU A 819 8.84 -4.01 29.98
N ASP A 820 7.72 -3.47 29.50
CA ASP A 820 6.36 -4.00 29.77
C ASP A 820 6.31 -5.51 29.44
N ALA A 821 6.79 -5.90 28.26
CA ALA A 821 6.79 -7.29 27.82
C ALA A 821 7.68 -8.20 28.68
N LEU A 822 8.81 -7.69 29.20
CA LEU A 822 9.69 -8.43 30.11
C LEU A 822 9.10 -8.55 31.51
N VAL A 823 8.42 -7.52 32.00
CA VAL A 823 7.69 -7.58 33.28
C VAL A 823 6.55 -8.59 33.21
N GLU A 824 5.84 -8.68 32.08
CA GLU A 824 4.82 -9.73 31.89
C GLU A 824 5.40 -11.15 32.06
N ILE A 825 6.66 -11.39 31.69
CA ILE A 825 7.35 -12.67 31.92
C ILE A 825 7.61 -12.89 33.42
N LEU A 826 8.15 -11.87 34.11
CA LEU A 826 8.37 -11.93 35.56
C LEU A 826 7.08 -12.18 36.34
N GLU A 827 5.95 -11.70 35.82
CA GLU A 827 4.61 -11.88 36.39
C GLU A 827 3.89 -13.15 35.89
N LYS A 828 4.55 -13.99 35.08
CA LYS A 828 3.99 -15.23 34.50
C LYS A 828 2.74 -15.01 33.65
N LYS A 829 2.64 -13.84 33.03
CA LYS A 829 1.58 -13.47 32.07
C LYS A 829 2.00 -13.73 30.61
N ARG A 830 3.30 -13.90 30.37
CA ARG A 830 3.88 -14.19 29.05
C ARG A 830 4.96 -15.26 29.19
N PHE A 831 5.04 -16.17 28.22
CA PHE A 831 5.94 -17.32 28.28
C PHE A 831 7.03 -17.28 27.21
N ILE A 832 8.22 -17.77 27.56
CA ILE A 832 9.39 -17.75 26.66
C ILE A 832 9.43 -19.02 25.80
N THR A 833 9.57 -18.84 24.49
CA THR A 833 10.01 -19.88 23.56
C THR A 833 11.40 -19.52 23.06
N CYS A 834 12.37 -20.43 23.22
CA CYS A 834 13.79 -20.11 23.09
C CYS A 834 14.47 -20.99 22.04
N HIS A 835 14.92 -20.38 20.95
CA HIS A 835 15.79 -21.03 19.98
C HIS A 835 17.10 -21.44 20.65
N SER A 836 17.48 -22.71 20.50
CA SER A 836 18.65 -23.28 21.14
C SER A 836 19.14 -24.53 20.39
N TYR A 837 20.45 -24.78 20.41
CA TYR A 837 21.01 -26.03 19.87
C TYR A 837 21.90 -26.74 20.90
N VAL A 838 22.92 -26.05 21.41
CA VAL A 838 24.03 -26.66 22.17
C VAL A 838 23.76 -26.68 23.68
N GLN A 839 24.13 -27.78 24.33
CA GLN A 839 23.91 -28.06 25.76
C GLN A 839 24.39 -26.96 26.70
N SER A 840 25.51 -26.30 26.39
CA SER A 840 26.15 -25.32 27.27
C SER A 840 25.30 -24.06 27.39
N GLU A 841 24.70 -23.64 26.28
CA GLU A 841 23.87 -22.44 26.19
C GLU A 841 22.50 -22.66 26.82
N ILE A 842 21.92 -23.85 26.61
CA ILE A 842 20.67 -24.26 27.27
C ILE A 842 20.84 -24.22 28.79
N ASN A 843 21.95 -24.77 29.30
CA ASN A 843 22.26 -24.75 30.72
C ASN A 843 22.52 -23.33 31.25
N GLY A 844 23.21 -22.48 30.48
CA GLY A 844 23.42 -21.08 30.84
C GLY A 844 22.11 -20.29 30.93
N ALA A 845 21.24 -20.41 29.92
CA ALA A 845 19.96 -19.73 29.89
C ALA A 845 19.03 -20.16 31.04
N MET A 846 18.99 -21.45 31.40
CA MET A 846 18.23 -21.92 32.57
C MET A 846 18.74 -21.29 33.87
N LYS A 847 20.07 -21.19 34.06
CA LYS A 847 20.64 -20.55 35.26
C LYS A 847 20.31 -19.07 35.35
N VAL A 848 20.38 -18.33 34.24
CA VAL A 848 19.96 -16.92 34.22
C VAL A 848 18.48 -16.80 34.57
N ALA A 849 17.64 -17.66 34.02
CA ALA A 849 16.21 -17.69 34.32
C ALA A 849 15.93 -17.93 35.82
N GLU A 850 16.61 -18.92 36.42
CA GLU A 850 16.54 -19.20 37.86
C GLU A 850 16.98 -18.00 38.72
N GLN A 851 18.10 -17.34 38.36
CA GLN A 851 18.61 -16.15 39.06
C GLN A 851 17.64 -14.97 38.95
N MET A 852 17.02 -14.80 37.79
CA MET A 852 16.12 -13.68 37.51
C MET A 852 14.69 -13.94 38.00
N GLY A 853 14.32 -15.19 38.28
CA GLY A 853 13.02 -15.57 38.82
C GLY A 853 11.95 -15.84 37.76
N TYR A 854 12.34 -16.32 36.56
CA TYR A 854 11.42 -16.72 35.50
C TYR A 854 11.73 -18.14 34.98
N THR A 855 10.86 -18.67 34.12
CA THR A 855 11.02 -20.00 33.51
C THR A 855 11.04 -19.89 31.99
N VAL A 856 12.05 -20.46 31.33
CA VAL A 856 11.99 -20.77 29.90
C VAL A 856 10.95 -21.87 29.65
N ASN A 857 9.83 -21.53 29.00
CA ASN A 857 8.69 -22.44 28.81
C ASN A 857 9.01 -23.54 27.80
N THR A 858 9.51 -23.16 26.62
CA THR A 858 9.89 -24.13 25.58
C THR A 858 11.29 -23.81 25.07
N PHE A 859 12.13 -24.84 24.92
CA PHE A 859 13.33 -24.76 24.09
C PHE A 859 13.01 -25.32 22.70
N THR A 860 13.26 -24.53 21.65
CA THR A 860 13.00 -24.89 20.26
C THR A 860 14.28 -25.26 19.52
N HIS A 861 14.13 -26.11 18.49
CA HIS A 861 15.16 -26.85 17.77
C HIS A 861 15.90 -27.85 18.67
N ILE A 862 16.50 -27.37 19.75
CA ILE A 862 16.96 -28.11 20.94
C ILE A 862 17.69 -29.41 20.60
N LEU A 863 18.58 -29.36 19.58
CA LEU A 863 19.16 -30.55 18.97
C LEU A 863 20.10 -31.33 19.91
N GLU A 864 20.69 -30.68 20.92
CA GLU A 864 21.41 -31.35 22.01
C GLU A 864 20.57 -31.48 23.31
N GLY A 865 19.26 -31.32 23.24
CA GLY A 865 18.35 -31.43 24.39
C GLY A 865 18.49 -32.75 25.13
N TYR A 866 18.73 -33.85 24.41
CA TYR A 866 19.01 -35.16 24.99
C TYR A 866 20.18 -35.17 26.00
N LYS A 867 21.15 -34.26 25.89
CA LYS A 867 22.28 -34.14 26.82
C LYS A 867 21.90 -33.45 28.15
N VAL A 868 20.80 -32.70 28.16
CA VAL A 868 20.35 -31.87 29.30
C VAL A 868 18.89 -32.11 29.71
N ALA A 869 18.27 -33.19 29.21
CA ALA A 869 16.86 -33.51 29.41
C ALA A 869 16.46 -33.60 30.89
N ASP A 870 17.34 -34.13 31.74
CA ASP A 870 17.18 -34.21 33.19
C ASP A 870 17.04 -32.82 33.83
N LYS A 871 17.87 -31.87 33.40
CA LYS A 871 17.88 -30.49 33.89
C LYS A 871 16.68 -29.72 33.38
N MET A 872 16.34 -29.88 32.10
CA MET A 872 15.13 -29.27 31.51
C MET A 872 13.87 -29.71 32.26
N LYS A 873 13.76 -31.01 32.59
CA LYS A 873 12.63 -31.54 33.35
C LYS A 873 12.53 -30.92 34.75
N LYS A 874 13.68 -30.76 35.43
CA LYS A 874 13.75 -30.09 36.75
C LYS A 874 13.39 -28.61 36.67
N HIS A 875 13.83 -27.93 35.61
CA HIS A 875 13.55 -26.51 35.35
C HIS A 875 12.06 -26.28 35.00
N GLY A 876 11.40 -27.30 34.44
CA GLY A 876 10.00 -27.24 34.01
C GLY A 876 9.83 -26.77 32.56
N SER A 877 10.84 -26.97 31.71
CA SER A 877 10.76 -26.66 30.27
C SER A 877 10.15 -27.80 29.46
N PHE A 878 9.56 -27.43 28.33
CA PHE A 878 9.21 -28.30 27.23
C PHE A 878 10.28 -28.31 26.12
N ALA A 879 10.19 -29.27 25.20
CA ALA A 879 11.17 -29.43 24.11
C ALA A 879 10.48 -29.56 22.74
N SER A 880 10.76 -28.65 21.82
CA SER A 880 10.24 -28.68 20.46
C SER A 880 11.40 -28.81 19.47
N THR A 881 11.58 -29.98 18.86
CA THR A 881 12.80 -30.34 18.10
C THR A 881 12.49 -30.67 16.65
N PHE A 882 13.54 -30.69 15.82
CA PHE A 882 13.48 -31.38 14.54
C PHE A 882 13.54 -32.89 14.75
N SER A 883 12.96 -33.61 13.80
CA SER A 883 13.03 -35.08 13.67
C SER A 883 14.41 -35.54 13.17
N ASP A 884 14.93 -34.91 12.10
CA ASP A 884 16.19 -35.28 11.46
C ASP A 884 16.94 -34.16 10.69
N TRP A 885 16.71 -32.88 11.01
CA TRP A 885 17.37 -31.76 10.34
C TRP A 885 18.64 -31.26 11.07
N TRP A 886 19.83 -31.52 10.51
CA TRP A 886 21.14 -31.16 11.11
C TRP A 886 22.32 -31.08 10.11
N ALA A 887 23.55 -30.92 10.62
CA ALA A 887 24.84 -30.87 9.90
C ALA A 887 24.99 -29.76 8.82
N TYR A 888 24.25 -28.67 8.95
CA TYR A 888 24.39 -27.49 8.09
C TYR A 888 25.19 -26.34 8.75
N LYS A 889 25.53 -26.45 10.04
CA LYS A 889 26.40 -25.53 10.79
C LYS A 889 27.06 -26.25 11.97
N MET A 890 28.09 -25.63 12.56
CA MET A 890 28.88 -26.23 13.64
C MET A 890 28.03 -26.56 14.88
N GLU A 891 27.11 -25.67 15.27
CA GLU A 891 26.28 -25.88 16.47
C GLU A 891 25.22 -26.99 16.35
N VAL A 892 25.09 -27.62 15.18
CA VAL A 892 24.14 -28.72 14.95
C VAL A 892 24.82 -30.04 14.56
N GLU A 893 26.13 -30.15 14.74
CA GLU A 893 26.90 -31.33 14.32
C GLU A 893 26.60 -32.58 15.16
N ASP A 894 26.32 -32.39 16.46
CA ASP A 894 26.01 -33.46 17.41
C ASP A 894 24.51 -33.84 17.48
N ALA A 895 23.71 -33.34 16.54
CA ALA A 895 22.29 -33.67 16.49
C ALA A 895 22.07 -35.15 16.11
N ILE A 896 21.06 -35.79 16.70
CA ILE A 896 20.72 -37.19 16.45
C ILE A 896 19.21 -37.38 16.29
N PRO A 897 18.74 -38.36 15.48
CA PRO A 897 17.30 -38.58 15.29
C PRO A 897 16.63 -39.19 16.53
N TYR A 898 17.42 -39.63 17.50
CA TYR A 898 16.95 -40.14 18.79
C TYR A 898 16.64 -39.03 19.80
N ASN A 899 16.96 -37.76 19.51
CA ASN A 899 16.84 -36.64 20.44
C ASN A 899 15.44 -36.56 21.08
N ALA A 900 14.40 -36.50 20.24
CA ALA A 900 13.01 -36.44 20.69
C ALA A 900 12.62 -37.63 21.58
N ALA A 901 13.01 -38.85 21.17
CA ALA A 901 12.68 -40.07 21.89
C ALA A 901 13.39 -40.19 23.25
N ILE A 902 14.65 -39.74 23.34
CA ILE A 902 15.39 -39.72 24.61
C ILE A 902 14.75 -38.72 25.58
N MET A 903 14.47 -37.50 25.12
CA MET A 903 13.80 -36.48 25.93
C MET A 903 12.42 -36.96 26.43
N GLN A 904 11.63 -37.61 25.56
CA GLN A 904 10.34 -38.17 25.93
C GLN A 904 10.48 -39.28 26.99
N LYS A 905 11.47 -40.18 26.85
CA LYS A 905 11.73 -41.25 27.84
C LYS A 905 12.16 -40.72 29.21
N VAL A 906 12.84 -39.57 29.25
CA VAL A 906 13.14 -38.85 30.51
C VAL A 906 11.87 -38.26 31.14
N GLY A 907 10.80 -38.10 30.36
CA GLY A 907 9.49 -37.61 30.79
C GLY A 907 9.29 -36.12 30.53
N LEU A 908 9.96 -35.55 29.52
CA LEU A 908 9.63 -34.24 28.98
C LEU A 908 8.43 -34.34 28.03
N THR A 909 7.62 -33.29 27.96
CA THR A 909 6.68 -33.09 26.86
C THR A 909 7.47 -32.65 25.63
N VAL A 910 7.42 -33.44 24.56
CA VAL A 910 8.22 -33.24 23.34
C VAL A 910 7.33 -33.02 22.13
N ALA A 911 7.64 -32.02 21.31
CA ALA A 911 6.98 -31.75 20.04
C ALA A 911 7.98 -31.83 18.87
N ILE A 912 7.45 -32.10 17.68
CA ILE A 912 8.17 -31.96 16.42
C ILE A 912 7.66 -30.73 15.70
N ASN A 913 8.56 -29.82 15.32
CA ASN A 913 8.23 -28.60 14.60
C ASN A 913 8.81 -28.60 13.18
N SER A 914 8.33 -27.66 12.36
CA SER A 914 8.74 -27.55 10.97
C SER A 914 9.91 -26.59 10.76
N ASP A 915 9.83 -25.37 11.33
CA ASP A 915 10.66 -24.21 10.97
C ASP A 915 10.70 -23.90 9.45
N ASP A 916 9.79 -24.52 8.68
CA ASP A 916 9.79 -24.48 7.21
C ASP A 916 8.37 -24.67 6.67
N ALA A 917 8.00 -23.82 5.71
CA ALA A 917 6.65 -23.78 5.16
C ALA A 917 6.26 -25.08 4.43
N GLU A 918 7.23 -25.78 3.83
CA GLU A 918 7.03 -27.01 3.08
C GLU A 918 7.05 -28.26 3.98
N MET A 919 7.90 -28.29 5.00
CA MET A 919 7.93 -29.35 6.00
C MET A 919 6.68 -29.33 6.89
N ALA A 920 6.11 -28.14 7.17
CA ALA A 920 4.91 -28.01 7.97
C ALA A 920 3.73 -28.84 7.43
N ARG A 921 3.56 -28.94 6.10
CA ARG A 921 2.52 -29.79 5.49
C ARG A 921 2.82 -31.30 5.56
N ARG A 922 3.94 -31.70 6.16
CA ARG A 922 4.41 -33.08 6.32
C ARG A 922 4.73 -33.45 7.76
N LEU A 923 4.31 -32.65 8.75
CA LEU A 923 4.59 -32.91 10.17
C LEU A 923 4.14 -34.30 10.65
N ASN A 924 3.09 -34.89 10.06
CA ASN A 924 2.71 -36.27 10.32
C ASN A 924 3.80 -37.29 9.93
N GLN A 925 4.51 -37.04 8.83
CA GLN A 925 5.65 -37.85 8.39
C GLN A 925 6.87 -37.61 9.29
N GLU A 926 7.06 -36.38 9.74
CA GLU A 926 8.13 -36.02 10.67
C GLU A 926 7.95 -36.71 12.03
N ALA A 927 6.72 -36.76 12.56
CA ALA A 927 6.37 -37.54 13.74
C ALA A 927 6.65 -39.04 13.55
N ALA A 928 6.35 -39.60 12.37
CA ALA A 928 6.55 -41.01 12.06
C ALA A 928 8.03 -41.44 12.16
N LYS A 929 8.97 -40.52 11.90
CA LYS A 929 10.42 -40.79 12.04
C LYS A 929 10.79 -41.15 13.47
N ILE A 930 10.07 -40.63 14.48
CA ILE A 930 10.36 -40.92 15.89
C ILE A 930 9.96 -42.35 16.27
N VAL A 931 8.96 -42.92 15.59
CA VAL A 931 8.65 -44.35 15.68
C VAL A 931 9.82 -45.17 15.14
N LYS A 932 10.32 -44.81 13.95
CA LYS A 932 11.42 -45.51 13.27
C LYS A 932 12.73 -45.50 14.06
N TYR A 933 13.17 -44.33 14.52
CA TYR A 933 14.46 -44.20 15.21
C TYR A 933 14.32 -44.48 16.70
N GLY A 934 13.32 -43.92 17.38
CA GLY A 934 13.21 -43.95 18.83
C GLY A 934 12.47 -45.14 19.44
N GLY A 935 11.73 -45.91 18.62
CA GLY A 935 10.81 -46.96 19.07
C GLY A 935 9.65 -46.42 19.90
N VAL A 936 9.29 -45.15 19.72
CA VAL A 936 8.13 -44.52 20.38
C VAL A 936 6.86 -45.08 19.76
N THR A 937 5.82 -45.31 20.55
CA THR A 937 4.53 -45.79 20.03
C THR A 937 3.91 -44.78 19.07
N GLU A 938 3.13 -45.25 18.10
CA GLU A 938 2.48 -44.37 17.10
C GLU A 938 1.59 -43.30 17.73
N GLU A 939 0.86 -43.62 18.80
CA GLU A 939 0.02 -42.64 19.50
C GLU A 939 0.87 -41.52 20.14
N GLU A 940 1.95 -41.88 20.83
CA GLU A 940 2.88 -40.91 21.41
C GLU A 940 3.58 -40.07 20.33
N ALA A 941 3.94 -40.67 19.19
CA ALA A 941 4.49 -39.93 18.05
C ALA A 941 3.47 -38.94 17.49
N LEU A 942 2.20 -39.33 17.31
CA LEU A 942 1.14 -38.43 16.85
C LEU A 942 0.89 -37.28 17.84
N LYS A 943 0.99 -37.53 19.16
CA LYS A 943 0.91 -36.47 20.19
C LYS A 943 1.99 -35.41 20.01
N MET A 944 3.17 -35.73 19.48
CA MET A 944 4.26 -34.76 19.25
C MET A 944 3.90 -33.67 18.22
N VAL A 945 2.87 -33.85 17.42
CA VAL A 945 2.39 -32.85 16.43
C VAL A 945 0.93 -32.46 16.65
N THR A 946 0.36 -32.81 17.81
CA THR A 946 -1.04 -32.51 18.17
C THR A 946 -1.17 -32.09 19.64
N LEU A 947 -1.24 -33.02 20.59
CA LEU A 947 -1.49 -32.72 21.99
C LEU A 947 -0.31 -32.03 22.68
N ASN A 948 0.92 -32.49 22.42
CA ASN A 948 2.12 -31.94 23.06
C ASN A 948 2.35 -30.47 22.70
N PRO A 949 2.30 -30.04 21.41
CA PRO A 949 2.37 -28.62 21.09
C PRO A 949 1.19 -27.83 21.67
N ALA A 950 -0.02 -28.40 21.77
CA ALA A 950 -1.14 -27.73 22.44
C ALA A 950 -0.82 -27.41 23.93
N ILE A 951 -0.18 -28.35 24.65
CA ILE A 951 0.28 -28.15 26.03
C ILE A 951 1.35 -27.06 26.11
N MET A 952 2.33 -27.08 25.20
CA MET A 952 3.41 -26.08 25.16
C MET A 952 2.89 -24.66 24.93
N LEU A 953 1.80 -24.56 24.19
CA LEU A 953 1.14 -23.32 23.81
C LEU A 953 0.02 -22.91 24.79
N HIS A 954 -0.26 -23.71 25.83
CA HIS A 954 -1.30 -23.49 26.84
C HIS A 954 -2.71 -23.41 26.23
N VAL A 955 -3.02 -24.29 25.27
CA VAL A 955 -4.31 -24.39 24.57
C VAL A 955 -4.82 -25.84 24.48
N GLU A 956 -4.29 -26.74 25.29
CA GLU A 956 -4.68 -28.15 25.36
C GLU A 956 -6.11 -28.35 25.86
N ASP A 957 -6.77 -27.35 26.44
CA ASP A 957 -8.19 -27.40 26.75
C ASP A 957 -9.08 -27.13 25.52
N LYS A 958 -8.50 -26.57 24.44
CA LYS A 958 -9.21 -26.23 23.19
C LYS A 958 -8.92 -27.18 22.05
N VAL A 959 -7.67 -27.62 21.87
CA VAL A 959 -7.22 -28.36 20.67
C VAL A 959 -6.27 -29.50 21.03
N GLY A 960 -5.73 -30.20 20.03
CA GLY A 960 -4.68 -31.23 20.18
C GLY A 960 -5.17 -32.65 20.52
N SER A 961 -6.46 -32.84 20.81
CA SER A 961 -7.07 -34.17 21.01
C SER A 961 -8.55 -34.18 20.59
N LEU A 962 -9.13 -35.36 20.39
CA LEU A 962 -10.55 -35.53 20.05
C LEU A 962 -11.37 -35.80 21.31
N LYS A 963 -11.64 -34.74 22.08
CA LYS A 963 -12.41 -34.79 23.32
C LYS A 963 -13.62 -33.87 23.26
N VAL A 964 -14.74 -34.31 23.83
CA VAL A 964 -15.97 -33.51 23.89
C VAL A 964 -15.72 -32.14 24.52
N GLY A 965 -16.21 -31.09 23.86
CA GLY A 965 -16.07 -29.68 24.29
C GLY A 965 -14.89 -28.93 23.65
N LYS A 966 -13.89 -29.67 23.13
CA LYS A 966 -12.80 -29.08 22.34
C LYS A 966 -13.29 -28.56 21.00
N ASP A 967 -12.51 -27.68 20.39
CA ASP A 967 -12.82 -27.11 19.08
C ASP A 967 -12.80 -28.21 18.01
N GLY A 968 -13.63 -28.03 16.98
CA GLY A 968 -13.78 -28.96 15.87
C GLY A 968 -12.61 -28.92 14.89
N ASP A 969 -11.38 -29.04 15.40
CA ASP A 969 -10.14 -29.02 14.65
C ASP A 969 -9.72 -30.46 14.36
N VAL A 970 -10.06 -30.98 13.18
CA VAL A 970 -10.07 -32.42 12.86
C VAL A 970 -9.55 -32.66 11.45
N VAL A 971 -8.83 -33.77 11.26
CA VAL A 971 -8.37 -34.23 9.94
C VAL A 971 -8.92 -35.61 9.63
N LEU A 972 -9.47 -35.78 8.43
CA LEU A 972 -9.79 -37.09 7.86
C LEU A 972 -8.70 -37.49 6.86
N TRP A 973 -8.06 -38.64 7.08
CA TRP A 973 -6.96 -39.16 6.27
C TRP A 973 -7.41 -40.31 5.39
N SER A 974 -6.83 -40.42 4.20
CA SER A 974 -7.07 -41.53 3.28
C SER A 974 -6.49 -42.88 3.73
N ASP A 975 -5.52 -42.85 4.64
CA ASP A 975 -4.74 -43.99 5.11
C ASP A 975 -4.22 -43.69 6.53
N HIS A 976 -3.44 -44.61 7.12
CA HIS A 976 -2.83 -44.46 8.42
C HIS A 976 -2.09 -43.11 8.55
N PRO A 977 -2.37 -42.26 9.56
CA PRO A 977 -1.94 -40.86 9.58
C PRO A 977 -0.41 -40.65 9.58
N LEU A 978 0.37 -41.62 10.08
CA LEU A 978 1.84 -41.60 10.08
C LEU A 978 2.47 -42.21 8.81
N SER A 979 1.67 -42.61 7.82
CA SER A 979 2.14 -43.16 6.55
C SER A 979 2.55 -42.05 5.57
N ILE A 980 3.59 -42.30 4.78
CA ILE A 980 3.98 -41.43 3.65
C ILE A 980 2.93 -41.40 2.53
N TYR A 981 2.02 -42.39 2.48
CA TYR A 981 0.93 -42.46 1.52
C TYR A 981 -0.34 -41.75 1.98
N ALA A 982 -0.39 -41.34 3.26
CA ALA A 982 -1.55 -40.66 3.82
C ALA A 982 -1.75 -39.30 3.17
N LYS A 983 -2.99 -39.01 2.79
CA LYS A 983 -3.41 -37.71 2.28
C LYS A 983 -4.54 -37.18 3.14
N SER A 984 -4.47 -35.92 3.58
CA SER A 984 -5.64 -35.26 4.16
C SER A 984 -6.73 -35.17 3.09
N LEU A 985 -7.90 -35.72 3.38
CA LEU A 985 -9.10 -35.61 2.55
C LEU A 985 -9.92 -34.39 2.95
N TYR A 986 -10.05 -34.17 4.26
CA TYR A 986 -10.67 -33.00 4.85
C TYR A 986 -9.80 -32.48 5.99
N THR A 987 -9.56 -31.17 6.00
CA THR A 987 -9.00 -30.46 7.16
C THR A 987 -10.04 -29.46 7.63
N ILE A 988 -10.49 -29.67 8.87
CA ILE A 988 -11.60 -28.98 9.51
C ILE A 988 -11.01 -28.11 10.61
N VAL A 989 -11.36 -26.83 10.65
CA VAL A 989 -10.94 -25.87 11.69
C VAL A 989 -12.20 -25.20 12.22
N ASP A 990 -12.39 -25.20 13.54
CA ASP A 990 -13.60 -24.69 14.21
C ASP A 990 -14.89 -25.29 13.62
N GLY A 991 -14.89 -26.57 13.23
CA GLY A 991 -16.02 -27.21 12.56
C GLY A 991 -16.34 -26.68 11.16
N THR A 992 -15.40 -26.00 10.52
CA THR A 992 -15.50 -25.49 9.14
C THR A 992 -14.52 -26.24 8.25
N VAL A 993 -14.98 -26.78 7.11
CA VAL A 993 -14.12 -27.45 6.13
C VAL A 993 -13.35 -26.41 5.31
N TYR A 994 -12.10 -26.13 5.70
CA TYR A 994 -11.23 -25.21 4.98
C TYR A 994 -10.45 -25.87 3.85
N PHE A 995 -10.22 -27.18 3.94
CA PHE A 995 -9.64 -27.97 2.85
C PHE A 995 -10.48 -29.21 2.58
N ASP A 996 -10.79 -29.42 1.31
CA ASP A 996 -11.45 -30.59 0.75
C ASP A 996 -10.68 -30.97 -0.52
N ARG A 997 -10.11 -32.18 -0.54
CA ARG A 997 -9.24 -32.63 -1.62
C ARG A 997 -9.95 -32.67 -2.98
N GLN A 998 -11.23 -33.01 -3.04
CA GLN A 998 -11.97 -33.01 -4.31
C GLN A 998 -12.25 -31.58 -4.78
N LYS A 999 -12.53 -30.67 -3.84
CA LYS A 999 -12.74 -29.25 -4.15
C LYS A 999 -11.46 -28.59 -4.65
N ASP A 1000 -10.31 -28.95 -4.07
CA ASP A 1000 -8.99 -28.49 -4.50
C ASP A 1000 -8.74 -28.82 -5.98
N GLU A 1001 -9.03 -30.04 -6.43
CA GLU A 1001 -8.90 -30.43 -7.85
C GLU A 1001 -9.77 -29.57 -8.78
N VAL A 1002 -10.95 -29.14 -8.32
CA VAL A 1002 -11.82 -28.22 -9.08
C VAL A 1002 -11.22 -26.82 -9.09
N MET A 1003 -10.72 -26.34 -7.96
CA MET A 1003 -10.09 -25.01 -7.86
C MET A 1003 -8.83 -24.88 -8.71
N GLN A 1004 -8.01 -25.93 -8.80
CA GLN A 1004 -6.83 -25.95 -9.68
C GLN A 1004 -7.24 -25.67 -11.14
N LYS A 1005 -8.30 -26.31 -11.64
CA LYS A 1005 -8.83 -26.04 -12.98
C LYS A 1005 -9.35 -24.61 -13.14
N GLN A 1006 -10.05 -24.09 -12.14
CA GLN A 1006 -10.53 -22.70 -12.15
C GLN A 1006 -9.38 -21.68 -12.19
N VAL A 1007 -8.28 -21.95 -11.48
CA VAL A 1007 -7.07 -21.14 -11.51
C VAL A 1007 -6.46 -21.13 -12.92
N ASP A 1008 -6.37 -22.29 -13.57
CA ASP A 1008 -5.86 -22.42 -14.93
C ASP A 1008 -6.74 -21.68 -15.96
N ASP A 1009 -8.07 -21.82 -15.84
CA ASP A 1009 -9.05 -21.16 -16.71
C ASP A 1009 -8.99 -19.63 -16.58
N GLU A 1010 -8.90 -19.12 -15.34
CA GLU A 1010 -8.80 -17.68 -15.07
C GLU A 1010 -7.48 -17.10 -15.59
N ARG A 1011 -6.36 -17.83 -15.40
CA ARG A 1011 -5.07 -17.45 -15.97
C ARG A 1011 -5.15 -17.37 -17.49
N LEU A 1012 -5.75 -18.36 -18.15
CA LEU A 1012 -5.90 -18.36 -19.60
C LEU A 1012 -6.76 -17.20 -20.10
N ARG A 1013 -7.83 -16.85 -19.37
CA ARG A 1013 -8.68 -15.68 -19.67
C ARG A 1013 -7.88 -14.38 -19.62
N LEU A 1014 -7.07 -14.19 -18.58
CA LEU A 1014 -6.28 -12.97 -18.39
C LEU A 1014 -5.15 -12.85 -19.42
N VAL A 1015 -4.46 -13.95 -19.74
CA VAL A 1015 -3.45 -13.97 -20.82
C VAL A 1015 -4.07 -13.54 -22.14
N ARG A 1016 -5.25 -14.06 -22.51
CA ARG A 1016 -5.96 -13.64 -23.72
C ARG A 1016 -6.31 -12.15 -23.69
N LYS A 1017 -6.71 -11.62 -22.53
CA LYS A 1017 -7.07 -10.20 -22.36
C LYS A 1017 -5.85 -9.29 -22.49
N MET A 1018 -4.73 -9.62 -21.83
CA MET A 1018 -3.47 -8.87 -21.93
C MET A 1018 -2.90 -8.87 -23.36
N ASN A 1019 -2.93 -10.03 -24.04
CA ASN A 1019 -2.54 -10.11 -25.45
C ASN A 1019 -3.46 -9.28 -26.36
N GLY A 1020 -4.76 -9.17 -26.01
CA GLY A 1020 -5.70 -8.27 -26.67
C GLY A 1020 -5.35 -6.78 -26.48
N GLU A 1021 -4.97 -6.40 -25.26
CA GLU A 1021 -4.51 -5.04 -24.91
C GLU A 1021 -3.31 -4.64 -25.79
N LYS A 1022 -2.28 -5.52 -25.88
CA LYS A 1022 -1.11 -5.33 -26.75
C LYS A 1022 -1.51 -5.14 -28.22
N ARG A 1023 -2.38 -6.00 -28.74
CA ARG A 1023 -2.86 -5.94 -30.14
C ARG A 1023 -3.65 -4.67 -30.45
N SER A 1024 -4.27 -4.04 -29.44
CA SER A 1024 -4.96 -2.76 -29.60
C SER A 1024 -4.01 -1.56 -29.71
N GLY A 1025 -2.71 -1.76 -29.48
CA GLY A 1025 -1.69 -0.72 -29.46
C GLY A 1025 -1.58 0.02 -28.12
N ALA A 1026 -2.25 -0.49 -27.06
CA ALA A 1026 -2.12 0.05 -25.72
C ALA A 1026 -0.71 -0.24 -25.14
N PRO A 1027 -0.17 0.64 -24.27
CA PRO A 1027 1.14 0.44 -23.66
C PRO A 1027 1.20 -0.83 -22.82
N VAL A 1028 2.25 -1.62 -23.06
CA VAL A 1028 2.60 -2.82 -22.28
C VAL A 1028 4.01 -2.71 -21.72
N ILE A 1029 4.28 -3.42 -20.63
CA ILE A 1029 5.63 -3.61 -20.07
C ILE A 1029 6.09 -5.05 -20.27
N PRO A 1030 7.40 -5.35 -20.25
CA PRO A 1030 7.88 -6.72 -20.27
C PRO A 1030 7.31 -7.54 -19.11
N ALA A 1031 7.09 -8.85 -19.31
CA ALA A 1031 6.75 -9.74 -18.21
C ALA A 1031 7.81 -9.65 -17.09
N GLN A 1032 7.34 -9.54 -15.86
CA GLN A 1032 8.19 -9.50 -14.67
C GLN A 1032 7.87 -10.71 -13.78
N PRO A 1033 8.89 -11.43 -13.29
CA PRO A 1033 8.67 -12.49 -12.32
C PRO A 1033 8.05 -11.92 -11.04
N THR A 1034 6.96 -12.53 -10.58
CA THR A 1034 6.40 -12.26 -9.27
C THR A 1034 7.02 -13.24 -8.27
N TYR A 1035 7.93 -12.74 -7.44
CA TYR A 1035 8.57 -13.57 -6.42
C TYR A 1035 7.67 -13.73 -5.19
N GLN A 1036 7.51 -14.98 -4.75
CA GLN A 1036 7.05 -15.27 -3.41
C GLN A 1036 8.24 -15.08 -2.46
N ILE A 1037 8.12 -14.12 -1.54
CA ILE A 1037 9.09 -13.94 -0.48
C ILE A 1037 8.85 -15.01 0.57
N MET A 1038 9.84 -15.85 0.82
CA MET A 1038 9.86 -16.77 1.93
C MET A 1038 10.65 -16.13 3.07
N HIS A 1039 10.11 -16.21 4.28
CA HIS A 1039 10.84 -15.79 5.46
C HIS A 1039 11.31 -17.03 6.22
N THR A 1040 12.62 -17.13 6.42
CA THR A 1040 13.24 -18.23 7.13
C THR A 1040 13.93 -17.76 8.41
N CYS A 1041 14.40 -18.71 9.21
CA CYS A 1041 15.06 -18.48 10.48
C CYS A 1041 16.58 -18.24 10.35
N SER A 1042 17.16 -18.42 9.15
CA SER A 1042 18.58 -18.76 8.95
C SER A 1042 19.33 -17.75 8.09
N ASP A 1043 20.61 -17.50 8.41
CA ASP A 1043 21.57 -16.75 7.55
C ASP A 1043 22.02 -17.60 6.31
N HIS A 1044 21.26 -18.62 5.87
CA HIS A 1044 21.67 -19.56 4.82
C HIS A 1044 20.62 -19.62 3.72
N GLY A 1045 21.01 -19.27 2.49
CA GLY A 1045 20.13 -19.29 1.33
C GLY A 1045 19.70 -20.71 0.97
N HIS A 1046 18.39 -20.96 1.03
CA HIS A 1046 17.78 -22.15 0.48
C HIS A 1046 17.18 -21.84 -0.89
N SER A 1047 17.47 -22.66 -1.91
CA SER A 1047 16.78 -22.54 -3.19
C SER A 1047 15.38 -23.13 -3.06
N HIS A 1048 14.38 -22.26 -2.91
CA HIS A 1048 12.97 -22.65 -2.73
C HIS A 1048 12.21 -22.83 -4.08
N GLY A 1049 12.93 -22.76 -5.20
CA GLY A 1049 12.40 -22.83 -6.56
C GLY A 1049 12.63 -21.53 -7.35
N LEU A 1050 12.19 -21.51 -8.60
CA LEU A 1050 12.52 -20.42 -9.54
C LEU A 1050 11.89 -19.05 -9.21
N LEU A 1051 10.80 -19.04 -8.44
CA LEU A 1051 10.01 -17.84 -8.11
C LEU A 1051 9.85 -17.65 -6.60
N VAL A 1052 10.62 -18.37 -5.79
CA VAL A 1052 10.59 -18.23 -4.34
C VAL A 1052 11.98 -17.80 -3.92
N ILE A 1053 12.08 -16.60 -3.34
CA ILE A 1053 13.34 -16.01 -2.87
C ILE A 1053 13.28 -15.87 -1.36
N ASP A 1054 14.42 -16.01 -0.70
CA ASP A 1054 14.50 -15.67 0.72
C ASP A 1054 14.40 -14.15 0.87
N SER A 1055 13.83 -13.68 1.97
CA SER A 1055 13.69 -12.26 2.25
C SER A 1055 15.03 -11.53 2.34
N ASP A 1056 16.11 -12.23 2.69
CA ASP A 1056 17.46 -11.67 2.73
C ASP A 1056 18.06 -11.44 1.34
N ASP A 1057 17.56 -12.13 0.30
CA ASP A 1057 18.05 -12.03 -1.08
C ASP A 1057 17.42 -10.88 -1.89
N ILE A 1058 16.38 -10.21 -1.36
CA ILE A 1058 15.64 -9.14 -2.06
C ILE A 1058 16.53 -7.97 -2.50
N ASN A 1059 17.71 -7.79 -1.88
CA ASN A 1059 18.59 -6.63 -2.10
C ASN A 1059 19.77 -6.90 -3.06
N ASN A 1060 19.89 -8.09 -3.65
CA ASN A 1060 21.03 -8.44 -4.52
C ASN A 1060 20.82 -8.17 -6.03
N ASP A 1061 19.67 -7.63 -6.45
CA ASP A 1061 19.34 -7.30 -7.85
C ASP A 1061 19.10 -5.80 -8.10
#